data_AF-A0A9D5NRH3-F1
#
_entry.id   AF-A0A9D5NRH3-F1
#
_cell.length_a   1.000
_cell.length_b   1.000
_cell.length_c   1.000
_cell.angle_alpha   90.00
_cell.angle_beta   90.00
_cell.angle_gamma   90.00
#
_symmetry.space_group_name_H-M   'P 1'
#
loop_
_entity.id
_entity.type
_entity.pdbx_description
1 polymer ?
#
loop_
_entity_poly.entity_id
_entity_poly.type
_entity_poly.pdbx_seq_one_letter_code
_entity_poly.pdbx_strand_id
1 'polypeptide(L)'
;MKKVFKSLFVIVAAMITFAGCAKQEIDAPATSETKTVQFFAESIETKTAFGTPDGKTYPTLWTVNDSKVKLSLNYASPKDADVEVSDDFTAASFTAEIEDDASGAYVFYAMSPASAFNSFHANNKYLSANISTTQTPLANSVDEKAQVLYAVSEQFDEMPSSVSLNFKHFTAYGKLSFVNLDLGDAAVTSVAITSSVDFAGRWNYMVETGEFQENSGSSEITLSTSNTENLWFACAPVDMNNQTLTFTVNTDKGPLSKTVTLTNKKFEAGKIATMKVDMAGIEFAESVVYELVTDPSNLTVDSEIIIVAADSDVALSTTQNNNNRGQAGVTKDGDTISDPGSTVQVITIEDGTKDGTVAFNVGNGYLYAASAGSNYLRTETTLSDNSSWTVSIADGVATIVAQGTNTRNTMQYNSSSSIFACYSSASQKAVSIYKRQGTGSAPLPKLTAPVVTAELNGDETGIDVSWEAVENATSYVISGIGDDVETTETSYSFTELASGTYTVSVKAVAEGYRSATGTADAVIVPSAEDDEVGESVTETLKIIATTGVLASDSGSISWTGTNFTCTNIKGSTAIRTTDSDHFRVYANSSLKFTGLNEKKFTKLVVTCTSSSYATVLQNGTWSSGVSVSVSGSVVTITSTDLSEISVTVSAQTRINNVEATLQ
;
A
#
# COMPACT_ATOMS: atom_id res chain seq x y z
N MET A 1 17.45 23.04 -24.31
CA MET A 1 16.96 23.39 -25.67
C MET A 1 16.16 22.20 -26.18
N LYS A 2 14.83 22.33 -26.12
CA LYS A 2 13.85 21.28 -26.43
C LYS A 2 13.72 21.13 -27.94
N LYS A 3 13.96 19.94 -28.50
CA LYS A 3 13.37 19.54 -29.78
C LYS A 3 12.25 18.57 -29.49
N VAL A 4 11.04 19.05 -29.72
CA VAL A 4 9.79 18.31 -29.68
C VAL A 4 9.78 17.36 -30.87
N PHE A 5 9.90 16.06 -30.63
CA PHE A 5 9.49 15.03 -31.59
C PHE A 5 8.15 14.49 -31.09
N LYS A 6 7.07 14.90 -31.75
CA LYS A 6 5.79 14.20 -31.66
C LYS A 6 5.90 12.98 -32.59
N SER A 7 6.26 11.82 -32.07
CA SER A 7 6.09 10.56 -32.81
C SER A 7 4.83 9.88 -32.30
N LEU A 8 3.74 10.13 -33.02
CA LEU A 8 2.63 9.20 -33.11
C LEU A 8 3.20 7.94 -33.79
N PHE A 9 3.15 6.77 -33.14
CA PHE A 9 3.49 5.50 -33.80
C PHE A 9 2.50 5.27 -34.95
N VAL A 10 2.87 5.75 -36.13
CA VAL A 10 2.19 5.46 -37.39
C VAL A 10 2.63 4.06 -37.79
N ILE A 11 1.66 3.14 -37.90
CA ILE A 11 1.85 1.83 -38.52
C ILE A 11 2.43 2.06 -39.93
N VAL A 12 3.73 1.86 -40.07
CA VAL A 12 4.36 1.63 -41.37
C VAL A 12 4.72 0.16 -41.37
N ALA A 13 3.82 -0.67 -41.90
CA ALA A 13 4.21 -1.96 -42.44
C ALA A 13 5.18 -1.70 -43.60
N ALA A 14 6.47 -1.57 -43.28
CA ALA A 14 7.52 -1.51 -44.28
C ALA A 14 7.67 -2.92 -44.88
N MET A 15 6.92 -3.20 -45.95
CA MET A 15 7.23 -4.32 -46.84
C MET A 15 8.64 -4.11 -47.39
N ILE A 16 9.63 -4.80 -46.82
CA ILE A 16 10.94 -4.96 -47.45
C ILE A 16 10.75 -5.98 -48.57
N THR A 17 10.41 -5.50 -49.77
CA THR A 17 10.45 -6.33 -50.98
C THR A 17 11.91 -6.60 -51.33
N PHE A 18 12.41 -7.80 -50.99
CA PHE A 18 13.61 -8.33 -51.64
C PHE A 18 13.22 -8.82 -53.05
N ALA A 19 13.67 -8.08 -54.07
CA ALA A 19 13.67 -8.57 -55.44
C ALA A 19 14.78 -9.63 -55.58
N GLY A 20 14.42 -10.90 -55.36
CA GLY A 20 15.29 -12.06 -55.62
C GLY A 20 14.81 -12.82 -56.84
N CYS A 21 15.62 -12.84 -57.90
CA CYS A 21 15.39 -13.60 -59.12
C CYS A 21 15.05 -15.07 -58.86
N ALA A 22 14.10 -15.59 -59.64
CA ALA A 22 13.78 -17.02 -59.70
C ALA A 22 15.03 -17.84 -60.07
N LYS A 23 15.44 -18.73 -59.16
CA LYS A 23 16.25 -19.90 -59.49
C LYS A 23 15.71 -21.09 -58.73
N GLN A 24 15.21 -22.06 -59.49
CA GLN A 24 14.70 -23.33 -59.02
C GLN A 24 15.89 -24.22 -58.62
N GLU A 25 16.08 -24.47 -57.32
CA GLU A 25 17.04 -25.47 -56.82
C GLU A 25 16.43 -26.28 -55.66
N ILE A 26 16.16 -27.56 -55.97
CA ILE A 26 16.36 -28.80 -55.20
C ILE A 26 16.13 -28.75 -53.68
N ASP A 27 15.18 -29.57 -53.20
CA ASP A 27 14.95 -29.96 -51.80
C ASP A 27 16.27 -30.25 -51.06
N ALA A 28 16.77 -29.26 -50.33
CA ALA A 28 17.72 -29.44 -49.26
C ALA A 28 16.94 -29.72 -47.96
N PRO A 29 17.43 -30.58 -47.06
CA PRO A 29 16.77 -30.78 -45.77
C PRO A 29 16.71 -29.43 -45.05
N ALA A 30 15.54 -29.07 -44.53
CA ALA A 30 15.27 -27.78 -43.88
C ALA A 30 16.35 -27.46 -42.84
N THR A 31 17.28 -26.58 -43.21
CA THR A 31 18.23 -25.98 -42.27
C THR A 31 17.48 -24.90 -41.51
N SER A 32 17.49 -24.96 -40.17
CA SER A 32 16.89 -23.94 -39.31
C SER A 32 17.42 -22.56 -39.69
N GLU A 33 16.57 -21.72 -40.27
CA GLU A 33 16.91 -20.35 -40.64
C GLU A 33 16.60 -19.44 -39.46
N THR A 34 17.54 -18.59 -39.08
CA THR A 34 17.29 -17.57 -38.05
C THR A 34 16.62 -16.37 -38.69
N LYS A 35 15.45 -15.97 -38.16
CA LYS A 35 14.66 -14.84 -38.64
C LYS A 35 14.54 -13.77 -37.54
N THR A 36 14.71 -12.51 -37.92
CA THR A 36 14.43 -11.38 -37.03
C THR A 36 12.92 -11.14 -36.99
N VAL A 37 12.34 -11.20 -35.80
CA VAL A 37 10.91 -10.94 -35.57
C VAL A 37 10.76 -9.73 -34.66
N GLN A 38 9.91 -8.80 -35.07
CA GLN A 38 9.55 -7.63 -34.26
C GLN A 38 8.27 -7.89 -33.47
N PHE A 39 8.28 -7.60 -32.19
CA PHE A 39 7.13 -7.80 -31.31
C PHE A 39 6.61 -6.47 -30.79
N PHE A 40 5.30 -6.39 -30.63
CA PHE A 40 4.59 -5.21 -30.14
C PHE A 40 3.68 -5.57 -28.96
N ALA A 41 3.61 -4.70 -27.97
CA ALA A 41 2.67 -4.76 -26.87
C ALA A 41 1.92 -3.41 -26.80
N GLU A 42 0.74 -3.35 -27.40
CA GLU A 42 0.02 -2.09 -27.67
C GLU A 42 -1.33 -1.97 -26.92
N SER A 43 -1.64 -2.89 -26.00
CA SER A 43 -2.91 -2.90 -25.27
C SER A 43 -2.77 -2.40 -23.83
N ILE A 44 -3.76 -1.59 -23.41
CA ILE A 44 -3.89 -1.01 -22.05
C ILE A 44 -4.18 -2.06 -20.96
N GLU A 45 -4.25 -3.35 -21.30
CA GLU A 45 -4.76 -4.39 -20.39
C GLU A 45 -3.65 -5.14 -19.61
N THR A 46 -2.38 -4.75 -19.70
CA THR A 46 -1.31 -5.77 -19.56
C THR A 46 0.03 -5.43 -18.87
N LYS A 47 0.21 -4.31 -18.15
CA LYS A 47 1.44 -4.02 -17.34
C LYS A 47 1.20 -2.89 -16.33
N THR A 48 1.26 -3.09 -15.02
CA THR A 48 1.38 -1.94 -14.09
C THR A 48 2.81 -1.35 -14.23
N ALA A 49 3.04 -0.06 -14.29
CA ALA A 49 3.09 0.83 -13.16
C ALA A 49 1.76 1.55 -13.04
N PHE A 50 1.26 1.65 -11.82
CA PHE A 50 -0.01 2.30 -11.59
C PHE A 50 0.12 3.79 -11.96
N GLY A 51 -0.55 4.19 -13.04
CA GLY A 51 -0.76 5.59 -13.37
C GLY A 51 -1.83 6.22 -12.46
N THR A 52 -2.19 7.47 -12.72
CA THR A 52 -3.32 8.13 -12.05
C THR A 52 -4.59 7.31 -12.28
N PRO A 53 -5.32 6.92 -11.22
CA PRO A 53 -6.57 6.16 -11.37
C PRO A 53 -7.57 6.94 -12.24
N ASP A 54 -8.20 6.26 -13.20
CA ASP A 54 -9.46 6.71 -13.80
C ASP A 54 -10.61 5.98 -13.10
N GLY A 55 -11.24 6.67 -12.14
CA GLY A 55 -12.27 6.07 -11.29
C GLY A 55 -11.73 4.93 -10.42
N LYS A 56 -12.12 3.68 -10.73
CA LYS A 56 -11.71 2.45 -9.99
C LYS A 56 -10.67 1.61 -10.73
N THR A 57 -10.17 2.09 -11.87
CA THR A 57 -9.29 1.35 -12.78
C THR A 57 -7.95 2.06 -12.91
N TYR A 58 -6.86 1.32 -12.74
CA TYR A 58 -5.51 1.83 -12.91
C TYR A 58 -5.01 1.49 -14.33
N PRO A 59 -4.42 2.44 -15.07
CA PRO A 59 -3.91 2.18 -16.40
C PRO A 59 -2.63 1.34 -16.35
N THR A 60 -2.40 0.61 -17.45
CA THR A 60 -1.20 -0.17 -17.71
C THR A 60 -0.08 0.72 -18.27
N LEU A 61 1.14 0.68 -17.70
CA LEU A 61 2.33 1.39 -18.16
C LEU A 61 3.57 0.48 -18.18
N TRP A 62 4.28 0.44 -19.31
CA TRP A 62 5.62 -0.11 -19.44
C TRP A 62 6.67 0.78 -18.77
N THR A 63 7.57 0.20 -17.98
CA THR A 63 8.60 0.98 -17.28
C THR A 63 9.97 0.81 -17.93
N VAL A 64 10.81 1.84 -17.82
CA VAL A 64 12.18 1.87 -18.37
C VAL A 64 13.16 0.97 -17.60
N ASN A 65 12.79 0.52 -16.41
CA ASN A 65 13.62 -0.34 -15.57
C ASN A 65 13.47 -1.82 -15.93
N ASP A 66 12.45 -2.18 -16.70
CA ASP A 66 12.27 -3.51 -17.24
C ASP A 66 13.01 -3.65 -18.58
N SER A 67 14.33 -3.82 -18.51
CA SER A 67 15.18 -3.73 -19.69
C SER A 67 14.95 -4.86 -20.69
N LYS A 68 14.35 -5.99 -20.28
CA LYS A 68 14.32 -7.22 -21.08
C LYS A 68 13.05 -8.06 -20.90
N VAL A 69 12.58 -8.65 -22.00
CA VAL A 69 11.55 -9.70 -22.05
C VAL A 69 12.20 -11.03 -22.42
N LYS A 70 11.73 -12.13 -21.82
CA LYS A 70 12.08 -13.50 -22.25
C LYS A 70 11.12 -13.97 -23.31
N LEU A 71 11.62 -14.44 -24.45
CA LEU A 71 10.82 -14.91 -25.58
C LEU A 71 11.17 -16.34 -25.97
N SER A 72 10.18 -17.08 -26.44
CA SER A 72 10.37 -18.42 -26.99
C SER A 72 9.36 -18.72 -28.09
N LEU A 73 9.82 -19.41 -29.14
CA LEU A 73 8.96 -20.06 -30.12
C LEU A 73 8.74 -21.50 -29.67
N ASN A 74 7.49 -21.95 -29.57
CA ASN A 74 7.14 -23.35 -29.34
C ASN A 74 7.89 -24.01 -28.16
N TYR A 75 8.15 -23.26 -27.08
CA TYR A 75 8.91 -23.71 -25.90
C TYR A 75 10.40 -24.03 -26.16
N ALA A 76 10.96 -23.58 -27.29
CA ALA A 76 12.39 -23.63 -27.54
C ALA A 76 13.18 -22.79 -26.52
N SER A 77 14.51 -22.94 -26.52
CA SER A 77 15.43 -22.20 -25.65
C SER A 77 15.11 -20.70 -25.64
N PRO A 78 14.70 -20.13 -24.49
CA PRO A 78 14.26 -18.74 -24.43
C PRO A 78 15.39 -17.76 -24.70
N LYS A 79 15.07 -16.64 -25.37
CA LYS A 79 15.99 -15.55 -25.69
C LYS A 79 15.59 -14.27 -24.95
N ASP A 80 16.58 -13.47 -24.57
CA ASP A 80 16.33 -12.11 -24.08
C ASP A 80 16.12 -11.17 -25.26
N ALA A 81 15.17 -10.26 -25.14
CA ALA A 81 14.99 -9.14 -26.05
C ALA A 81 14.93 -7.83 -25.26
N ASP A 82 15.69 -6.84 -25.71
CA ASP A 82 15.68 -5.51 -25.09
C ASP A 82 14.35 -4.80 -25.41
N VAL A 83 13.81 -4.11 -24.40
CA VAL A 83 12.51 -3.43 -24.47
C VAL A 83 12.69 -1.97 -24.84
N GLU A 84 12.01 -1.54 -25.89
CA GLU A 84 11.84 -0.14 -26.25
C GLU A 84 10.42 0.31 -25.87
N VAL A 85 10.30 1.37 -25.06
CA VAL A 85 9.02 1.84 -24.51
C VAL A 85 8.59 3.14 -25.18
N SER A 86 7.29 3.32 -25.42
CA SER A 86 6.72 4.57 -25.95
C SER A 86 6.89 5.75 -24.97
N ASP A 87 6.88 6.98 -25.49
CA ASP A 87 7.02 8.21 -24.68
C ASP A 87 5.93 8.36 -23.60
N ASP A 88 4.76 7.77 -23.82
CA ASP A 88 3.62 7.78 -22.90
C ASP A 88 3.53 6.50 -22.05
N PHE A 89 4.51 5.59 -22.19
CA PHE A 89 4.60 4.31 -21.50
C PHE A 89 3.45 3.33 -21.78
N THR A 90 2.55 3.63 -22.71
CA THR A 90 1.38 2.77 -22.99
C THR A 90 1.70 1.58 -23.90
N ALA A 91 2.84 1.63 -24.61
CA ALA A 91 3.24 0.59 -25.54
C ALA A 91 4.73 0.25 -25.40
N ALA A 92 5.08 -0.96 -25.81
CA ALA A 92 6.46 -1.36 -25.98
C ALA A 92 6.68 -2.20 -27.24
N SER A 93 7.89 -2.12 -27.77
CA SER A 93 8.38 -3.00 -28.84
C SER A 93 9.68 -3.65 -28.44
N PHE A 94 9.93 -4.85 -28.96
CA PHE A 94 11.17 -5.58 -28.74
C PHE A 94 11.45 -6.48 -29.94
N THR A 95 12.73 -6.75 -30.20
CA THR A 95 13.16 -7.52 -31.38
C THR A 95 14.01 -8.69 -30.96
N ALA A 96 13.76 -9.87 -31.56
CA ALA A 96 14.55 -11.06 -31.29
C ALA A 96 14.85 -11.84 -32.57
N GLU A 97 16.02 -12.48 -32.58
CA GLU A 97 16.41 -13.45 -33.60
C GLU A 97 15.88 -14.83 -33.21
N ILE A 98 14.88 -15.32 -33.93
CA ILE A 98 14.20 -16.60 -33.66
C ILE A 98 14.66 -17.65 -34.66
N GLU A 99 15.04 -18.82 -34.16
CA GLU A 99 15.33 -19.98 -35.01
C GLU A 99 14.01 -20.60 -35.47
N ASP A 100 13.80 -20.64 -36.79
CA ASP A 100 12.65 -21.31 -37.39
C ASP A 100 12.78 -22.82 -37.17
N ASP A 101 11.86 -23.40 -36.41
CA ASP A 101 11.81 -24.83 -36.12
C ASP A 101 11.20 -25.64 -37.27
N ALA A 102 10.81 -24.99 -38.37
CA ALA A 102 10.14 -25.55 -39.54
C ALA A 102 8.89 -26.39 -39.17
N SER A 103 8.24 -26.07 -38.04
CA SER A 103 7.05 -26.79 -37.56
C SER A 103 5.81 -26.54 -38.42
N GLY A 104 5.75 -25.41 -39.11
CA GLY A 104 4.54 -24.94 -39.81
C GLY A 104 3.42 -24.51 -38.87
N ALA A 105 3.70 -24.37 -37.57
CA ALA A 105 2.76 -23.90 -36.56
C ALA A 105 3.54 -23.13 -35.47
N TYR A 106 3.49 -21.81 -35.52
CA TYR A 106 4.35 -20.94 -34.72
C TYR A 106 3.55 -20.29 -33.59
N VAL A 107 3.88 -20.60 -32.34
CA VAL A 107 3.32 -19.96 -31.13
C VAL A 107 4.44 -19.33 -30.32
N PHE A 108 4.32 -18.04 -30.05
CA PHE A 108 5.29 -17.27 -29.28
C PHE A 108 4.84 -17.12 -27.83
N TYR A 109 5.80 -17.29 -26.92
CA TYR A 109 5.65 -17.13 -25.48
C TYR A 109 6.54 -15.98 -25.02
N ALA A 110 6.03 -15.14 -24.14
CA ALA A 110 6.78 -14.02 -23.58
C ALA A 110 6.61 -13.93 -22.06
N MET A 111 7.62 -13.42 -21.37
CA MET A 111 7.55 -13.08 -19.94
C MET A 111 8.37 -11.84 -19.60
N SER A 112 7.76 -10.96 -18.81
CA SER A 112 8.35 -9.68 -18.36
C SER A 112 8.15 -9.52 -16.85
N PRO A 113 9.14 -9.02 -16.09
CA PRO A 113 10.52 -8.81 -16.52
C PRO A 113 11.25 -10.14 -16.77
N ALA A 114 12.29 -10.12 -17.59
CA ALA A 114 13.14 -11.29 -17.83
C ALA A 114 13.79 -11.86 -16.55
N SER A 115 13.94 -11.03 -15.51
CA SER A 115 14.48 -11.44 -14.20
C SER A 115 13.53 -12.31 -13.38
N ALA A 116 12.23 -12.24 -13.63
CA ALA A 116 11.24 -13.09 -12.97
C ALA A 116 11.07 -14.45 -13.66
N PHE A 117 11.58 -14.60 -14.89
CA PHE A 117 11.45 -15.83 -15.67
C PHE A 117 12.18 -17.01 -15.04
N ASN A 118 11.50 -18.16 -15.02
CA ASN A 118 12.10 -19.43 -14.63
C ASN A 118 12.06 -20.46 -15.78
N SER A 119 10.92 -20.66 -16.45
CA SER A 119 10.82 -21.68 -17.51
C SER A 119 9.61 -21.49 -18.44
N PHE A 120 9.77 -21.89 -19.70
CA PHE A 120 8.68 -22.28 -20.58
C PHE A 120 8.78 -23.78 -20.80
N HIS A 121 7.80 -24.56 -20.35
CA HIS A 121 7.92 -26.00 -20.26
C HIS A 121 7.02 -26.74 -21.27
N ALA A 122 7.64 -27.33 -22.29
CA ALA A 122 6.96 -27.94 -23.44
C ALA A 122 6.06 -29.13 -23.09
N ASN A 123 6.52 -30.04 -22.21
CA ASN A 123 5.83 -31.31 -21.95
C ASN A 123 4.58 -31.14 -21.08
N ASN A 124 4.64 -30.19 -20.15
CA ASN A 124 3.55 -29.92 -19.20
C ASN A 124 2.80 -28.62 -19.52
N LYS A 125 3.15 -27.96 -20.63
CA LYS A 125 2.49 -26.77 -21.18
C LYS A 125 2.25 -25.66 -20.15
N TYR A 126 3.31 -25.26 -19.43
CA TYR A 126 3.25 -24.18 -18.45
C TYR A 126 4.33 -23.12 -18.65
N LEU A 127 4.05 -21.92 -18.13
CA LEU A 127 4.99 -20.83 -17.96
C LEU A 127 5.30 -20.70 -16.47
N SER A 128 6.56 -20.54 -16.09
CA SER A 128 6.99 -20.48 -14.69
C SER A 128 7.74 -19.20 -14.41
N ALA A 129 7.38 -18.55 -13.31
CA ALA A 129 7.99 -17.33 -12.82
C ALA A 129 8.28 -17.39 -11.32
N ASN A 130 9.25 -16.59 -10.89
CA ASN A 130 9.54 -16.33 -9.49
C ASN A 130 8.98 -14.97 -9.08
N ILE A 131 8.04 -14.97 -8.13
CA ILE A 131 7.48 -13.78 -7.49
C ILE A 131 8.37 -13.44 -6.31
N SER A 132 9.03 -12.28 -6.33
CA SER A 132 10.04 -11.92 -5.33
C SER A 132 9.45 -11.87 -3.91
N THR A 133 10.11 -12.54 -2.97
CA THR A 133 9.77 -12.50 -1.54
C THR A 133 10.32 -11.24 -0.85
N THR A 134 11.25 -10.53 -1.47
CA THR A 134 11.71 -9.21 -1.02
C THR A 134 11.39 -8.19 -2.11
N GLN A 135 10.65 -7.15 -1.75
CA GLN A 135 10.15 -6.16 -2.70
C GLN A 135 10.47 -4.75 -2.21
N THR A 136 10.88 -3.88 -3.12
CA THR A 136 11.02 -2.45 -2.86
C THR A 136 9.82 -1.72 -3.47
N PRO A 137 8.76 -1.44 -2.70
CA PRO A 137 7.58 -0.76 -3.23
C PRO A 137 7.94 0.65 -3.72
N LEU A 138 7.31 1.05 -4.82
CA LEU A 138 7.33 2.42 -5.31
C LEU A 138 6.20 3.21 -4.63
N ALA A 139 6.29 4.55 -4.63
CA ALA A 139 5.34 5.43 -3.94
C ALA A 139 3.86 5.17 -4.29
N ASN A 140 3.62 4.72 -5.51
CA ASN A 140 2.29 4.43 -6.04
C ASN A 140 2.27 3.11 -6.80
N SER A 141 3.26 2.23 -6.62
CA SER A 141 3.32 0.94 -7.30
C SER A 141 4.04 -0.14 -6.52
N VAL A 142 3.84 -1.39 -6.94
CA VAL A 142 4.63 -2.53 -6.51
C VAL A 142 6.07 -2.40 -7.03
N ASP A 143 6.96 -3.22 -6.50
CA ASP A 143 8.29 -3.43 -7.08
C ASP A 143 8.14 -3.94 -8.52
N GLU A 144 8.77 -3.24 -9.46
CA GLU A 144 8.71 -3.57 -10.89
C GLU A 144 9.23 -4.99 -11.18
N LYS A 145 10.19 -5.49 -10.38
CA LYS A 145 10.70 -6.86 -10.50
C LYS A 145 9.68 -7.91 -10.08
N ALA A 146 8.82 -7.57 -9.14
CA ALA A 146 7.77 -8.47 -8.65
C ALA A 146 6.51 -8.41 -9.50
N GLN A 147 6.46 -7.50 -10.48
CA GLN A 147 5.30 -7.29 -11.31
C GLN A 147 5.35 -8.10 -12.60
N VAL A 148 5.08 -9.39 -12.45
CA VAL A 148 5.28 -10.35 -13.54
C VAL A 148 4.09 -10.40 -14.49
N LEU A 149 4.42 -10.46 -15.78
CA LEU A 149 3.53 -10.57 -16.91
C LEU A 149 3.95 -11.70 -17.84
N TYR A 150 3.00 -12.24 -18.58
CA TYR A 150 3.26 -13.23 -19.62
C TYR A 150 2.40 -12.96 -20.86
N ALA A 151 2.84 -13.41 -22.03
CA ALA A 151 2.02 -13.41 -23.24
C ALA A 151 2.12 -14.78 -23.94
N VAL A 152 1.04 -15.14 -24.62
CA VAL A 152 1.00 -16.28 -25.55
C VAL A 152 0.33 -15.76 -26.81
N SER A 153 1.01 -15.85 -27.96
CA SER A 153 0.42 -15.44 -29.24
C SER A 153 -0.66 -16.42 -29.69
N GLU A 154 -1.44 -16.01 -30.69
CA GLU A 154 -2.13 -16.98 -31.53
C GLU A 154 -1.13 -17.83 -32.33
N GLN A 155 -1.62 -18.92 -32.92
CA GLN A 155 -0.82 -19.73 -33.82
C GLN A 155 -0.73 -19.04 -35.19
N PHE A 156 0.48 -18.98 -35.74
CA PHE A 156 0.71 -18.60 -37.13
C PHE A 156 1.07 -19.84 -37.95
N ASP A 157 0.57 -19.95 -39.18
CA ASP A 157 0.87 -21.08 -40.08
C ASP A 157 2.17 -20.84 -40.89
N GLU A 158 2.68 -19.61 -40.88
CA GLU A 158 3.96 -19.20 -41.46
C GLU A 158 4.70 -18.31 -40.47
N MET A 159 6.04 -18.36 -40.47
CA MET A 159 6.87 -17.59 -39.56
C MET A 159 6.70 -16.08 -39.81
N PRO A 160 6.10 -15.30 -38.89
CA PRO A 160 5.78 -13.91 -39.13
C PRO A 160 7.02 -13.01 -38.97
N SER A 161 7.07 -11.90 -39.70
CA SER A 161 8.08 -10.85 -39.49
C SER A 161 7.76 -9.93 -38.31
N SER A 162 6.49 -9.91 -37.88
CA SER A 162 6.04 -9.13 -36.73
C SER A 162 4.87 -9.77 -35.99
N VAL A 163 4.81 -9.63 -34.67
CA VAL A 163 3.79 -10.24 -33.81
C VAL A 163 3.27 -9.23 -32.79
N SER A 164 1.95 -9.09 -32.67
CA SER A 164 1.32 -8.37 -31.55
C SER A 164 1.09 -9.33 -30.39
N LEU A 165 1.62 -9.01 -29.21
CA LEU A 165 1.50 -9.81 -28.00
C LEU A 165 0.59 -9.11 -26.99
N ASN A 166 -0.47 -9.82 -26.60
CA ASN A 166 -1.32 -9.42 -25.49
C ASN A 166 -0.76 -10.01 -24.21
N PHE A 167 -0.05 -9.19 -23.43
CA PHE A 167 0.43 -9.62 -22.12
C PHE A 167 -0.75 -9.84 -21.16
N LYS A 168 -0.53 -10.56 -20.09
CA LYS A 168 -1.48 -10.78 -19.02
C LYS A 168 -0.70 -10.78 -17.73
N HIS A 169 -1.35 -10.34 -16.67
CA HIS A 169 -0.75 -10.36 -15.36
C HIS A 169 -0.55 -11.80 -14.89
N PHE A 170 0.68 -12.13 -14.53
CA PHE A 170 1.00 -13.35 -13.80
C PHE A 170 0.78 -13.15 -12.29
N THR A 171 0.89 -11.89 -11.84
CA THR A 171 0.81 -11.50 -10.43
C THR A 171 -0.48 -10.73 -10.11
N ALA A 172 -0.91 -10.82 -8.86
CA ALA A 172 -1.95 -10.01 -8.25
C ALA A 172 -1.31 -8.95 -7.34
N TYR A 173 -2.09 -7.93 -6.94
CA TYR A 173 -1.53 -6.77 -6.23
C TYR A 173 -2.31 -6.44 -4.95
N GLY A 174 -1.60 -5.97 -3.94
CA GLY A 174 -2.16 -5.43 -2.71
C GLY A 174 -1.77 -3.96 -2.51
N LYS A 175 -2.73 -3.16 -2.03
CA LYS A 175 -2.52 -1.78 -1.55
C LYS A 175 -2.87 -1.74 -0.07
N LEU A 176 -1.88 -1.54 0.79
CA LEU A 176 -1.96 -1.62 2.24
C LEU A 176 -1.81 -0.23 2.87
N SER A 177 -2.53 0.01 3.96
CA SER A 177 -2.29 1.14 4.86
C SER A 177 -2.61 0.71 6.29
N PHE A 178 -1.78 1.12 7.24
CA PHE A 178 -2.04 0.93 8.66
C PHE A 178 -2.83 2.11 9.22
N VAL A 179 -3.79 1.84 10.10
CA VAL A 179 -4.51 2.87 10.86
C VAL A 179 -4.32 2.61 12.35
N ASN A 180 -4.32 3.67 13.16
CA ASN A 180 -4.07 3.60 14.61
C ASN A 180 -2.75 2.88 14.97
N LEU A 181 -1.73 3.02 14.12
CA LEU A 181 -0.40 2.49 14.37
C LEU A 181 0.37 3.46 15.26
N ASP A 182 0.64 3.05 16.49
CA ASP A 182 1.45 3.81 17.44
C ASP A 182 2.90 3.31 17.41
N LEU A 183 3.79 4.12 16.85
CA LEU A 183 5.23 3.82 16.77
C LEU A 183 6.05 4.47 17.89
N GLY A 184 5.49 5.42 18.65
CA GLY A 184 6.29 6.24 19.55
C GLY A 184 7.45 6.95 18.82
N ASP A 185 8.69 6.65 19.24
CA ASP A 185 9.95 7.10 18.63
C ASP A 185 10.62 6.04 17.73
N ALA A 186 9.98 4.89 17.52
CA ALA A 186 10.53 3.79 16.74
C ALA A 186 10.60 4.10 15.24
N ALA A 187 11.74 3.76 14.63
CA ALA A 187 11.97 3.87 13.20
C ALA A 187 11.60 2.56 12.49
N VAL A 188 10.74 2.65 11.48
CA VAL A 188 10.35 1.48 10.65
C VAL A 188 11.51 1.06 9.76
N THR A 189 11.86 -0.22 9.81
CA THR A 189 12.94 -0.82 9.02
C THR A 189 12.41 -1.62 7.82
N SER A 190 11.27 -2.29 7.98
CA SER A 190 10.58 -3.03 6.91
C SER A 190 9.15 -3.36 7.31
N VAL A 191 8.36 -3.83 6.33
CA VAL A 191 7.03 -4.38 6.59
C VAL A 191 6.96 -5.79 6.02
N ALA A 192 6.69 -6.79 6.85
CA ALA A 192 6.48 -8.17 6.43
C ALA A 192 4.98 -8.51 6.36
N ILE A 193 4.61 -9.30 5.37
CA ILE A 193 3.27 -9.83 5.16
C ILE A 193 3.42 -11.35 5.13
N THR A 194 2.85 -12.03 6.11
CA THR A 194 2.85 -13.49 6.20
C THR A 194 1.45 -14.02 5.98
N SER A 195 1.30 -15.01 5.12
CA SER A 195 0.01 -15.64 4.77
C SER A 195 -0.08 -17.04 5.36
N SER A 196 -1.29 -17.54 5.62
CA SER A 196 -1.49 -18.96 5.97
C SER A 196 -1.37 -19.90 4.76
N VAL A 197 -1.24 -19.35 3.56
CA VAL A 197 -0.99 -20.06 2.30
C VAL A 197 0.17 -19.42 1.56
N ASP A 198 0.87 -20.19 0.74
CA ASP A 198 1.90 -19.64 -0.11
C ASP A 198 1.31 -18.67 -1.14
N PHE A 199 1.98 -17.54 -1.33
CA PHE A 199 1.55 -16.47 -2.24
C PHE A 199 2.71 -15.70 -2.90
N ALA A 200 3.94 -16.19 -2.74
CA ALA A 200 5.15 -15.68 -3.38
C ALA A 200 6.05 -16.87 -3.77
N GLY A 201 7.27 -16.62 -4.24
CA GLY A 201 8.18 -17.67 -4.69
C GLY A 201 7.84 -18.19 -6.08
N ARG A 202 8.10 -19.46 -6.36
CA ARG A 202 7.98 -20.03 -7.71
C ARG A 202 6.59 -20.61 -7.98
N TRP A 203 5.97 -20.10 -9.05
CA TRP A 203 4.64 -20.47 -9.50
C TRP A 203 4.63 -20.85 -10.98
N ASN A 204 3.64 -21.66 -11.37
CA ASN A 204 3.40 -22.07 -12.74
C ASN A 204 2.02 -21.59 -13.19
N TYR A 205 1.93 -21.07 -14.42
CA TYR A 205 0.69 -20.83 -15.13
C TYR A 205 0.51 -21.91 -16.20
N MET A 206 -0.53 -22.71 -16.07
CA MET A 206 -0.87 -23.79 -17.00
C MET A 206 -1.56 -23.20 -18.23
N VAL A 207 -0.91 -23.25 -19.40
CA VAL A 207 -1.39 -22.56 -20.61
C VAL A 207 -2.72 -23.13 -21.10
N GLU A 208 -2.92 -24.44 -20.97
CA GLU A 208 -4.12 -25.13 -21.46
C GLU A 208 -5.34 -24.93 -20.57
N THR A 209 -5.16 -24.88 -19.24
CA THR A 209 -6.27 -24.78 -18.27
C THR A 209 -6.50 -23.35 -17.77
N GLY A 210 -5.48 -22.49 -17.87
CA GLY A 210 -5.49 -21.14 -17.29
C GLY A 210 -5.31 -21.10 -15.77
N GLU A 211 -4.90 -22.22 -15.16
CA GLU A 211 -4.72 -22.32 -13.71
C GLU A 211 -3.33 -21.89 -13.25
N PHE A 212 -3.26 -21.26 -12.07
CA PHE A 212 -2.03 -20.99 -11.35
C PHE A 212 -1.78 -22.10 -10.32
N GLN A 213 -0.56 -22.64 -10.32
CA GLN A 213 -0.15 -23.72 -9.41
C GLN A 213 1.15 -23.37 -8.70
N GLU A 214 1.17 -23.61 -7.39
CA GLU A 214 2.36 -23.50 -6.55
C GLU A 214 3.37 -24.59 -6.93
N ASN A 215 4.66 -24.27 -6.87
CA ASN A 215 5.75 -25.22 -7.14
C ASN A 215 6.82 -25.19 -6.03
N SER A 216 7.28 -24.00 -5.68
CA SER A 216 8.14 -23.77 -4.51
C SER A 216 7.74 -22.43 -3.93
N GLY A 217 6.55 -22.43 -3.32
CA GLY A 217 5.90 -21.24 -2.80
C GLY A 217 6.61 -20.68 -1.57
N SER A 218 6.23 -19.46 -1.22
CA SER A 218 6.55 -18.85 0.06
C SER A 218 5.31 -18.17 0.59
N SER A 219 5.09 -18.29 1.89
CA SER A 219 4.04 -17.64 2.63
C SER A 219 4.41 -16.23 3.08
N GLU A 220 5.60 -15.72 2.76
CA GLU A 220 6.09 -14.43 3.26
C GLU A 220 6.56 -13.50 2.13
N ILE A 221 6.19 -12.22 2.25
CA ILE A 221 6.70 -11.11 1.46
C ILE A 221 7.21 -10.04 2.43
N THR A 222 8.45 -9.59 2.24
CA THR A 222 9.06 -8.48 2.98
C THR A 222 9.17 -7.26 2.07
N LEU A 223 8.61 -6.15 2.52
CA LEU A 223 8.71 -4.84 1.88
C LEU A 223 9.87 -4.07 2.49
N SER A 224 10.88 -3.80 1.68
CA SER A 224 12.04 -2.98 2.04
C SER A 224 11.65 -1.50 1.99
N THR A 225 11.02 -1.02 3.06
CA THR A 225 10.49 0.35 3.16
C THR A 225 10.40 0.81 4.61
N SER A 226 10.57 2.11 4.83
CA SER A 226 10.29 2.79 6.10
C SER A 226 8.89 3.43 6.13
N ASN A 227 8.11 3.32 5.05
CA ASN A 227 6.77 3.88 4.97
C ASN A 227 5.75 2.95 5.65
N THR A 228 4.66 3.53 6.15
CA THR A 228 3.53 2.80 6.77
C THR A 228 2.19 3.04 6.06
N GLU A 229 2.21 3.92 5.06
CA GLU A 229 1.04 4.30 4.29
C GLU A 229 1.22 4.01 2.80
N ASN A 230 0.10 3.75 2.12
CA ASN A 230 0.08 3.51 0.67
C ASN A 230 1.10 2.47 0.20
N LEU A 231 1.32 1.43 1.00
CA LEU A 231 2.26 0.36 0.69
C LEU A 231 1.71 -0.55 -0.40
N TRP A 232 2.57 -0.99 -1.29
CA TRP A 232 2.20 -1.86 -2.41
C TRP A 232 3.00 -3.17 -2.37
N PHE A 233 2.36 -4.27 -2.73
CA PHE A 233 3.05 -5.54 -2.90
C PHE A 233 2.43 -6.36 -4.04
N ALA A 234 3.25 -7.19 -4.68
CA ALA A 234 2.80 -8.17 -5.67
C ALA A 234 2.84 -9.57 -5.07
N CYS A 235 1.83 -10.38 -5.38
CA CYS A 235 1.73 -11.76 -4.92
C CYS A 235 1.18 -12.66 -6.03
N ALA A 236 1.13 -13.97 -5.77
CA ALA A 236 0.48 -14.94 -6.62
C ALA A 236 -1.05 -14.75 -6.55
N PRO A 237 -1.79 -15.08 -7.62
CA PRO A 237 -3.24 -15.21 -7.56
C PRO A 237 -3.62 -16.40 -6.66
N VAL A 238 -4.28 -16.14 -5.53
CA VAL A 238 -4.62 -17.15 -4.52
C VAL A 238 -5.99 -16.89 -3.91
N ASP A 239 -6.71 -17.96 -3.56
CA ASP A 239 -7.94 -17.86 -2.77
C ASP A 239 -7.60 -17.68 -1.29
N MET A 240 -8.13 -16.62 -0.69
CA MET A 240 -7.89 -16.25 0.71
C MET A 240 -9.13 -16.50 1.59
N ASN A 241 -10.12 -17.25 1.11
CA ASN A 241 -11.31 -17.53 1.89
C ASN A 241 -11.00 -18.34 3.15
N ASN A 242 -11.28 -17.75 4.31
CA ASN A 242 -10.96 -18.26 5.65
C ASN A 242 -9.45 -18.43 5.91
N GLN A 243 -8.62 -17.75 5.13
CA GLN A 243 -7.17 -17.70 5.34
C GLN A 243 -6.78 -16.45 6.11
N THR A 244 -5.55 -16.43 6.63
CA THR A 244 -5.06 -15.30 7.43
C THR A 244 -3.90 -14.59 6.75
N LEU A 245 -3.86 -13.27 6.91
CA LEU A 245 -2.67 -12.46 6.70
C LEU A 245 -2.21 -11.88 8.04
N THR A 246 -0.95 -12.07 8.38
CA THR A 246 -0.26 -11.39 9.46
C THR A 246 0.58 -10.27 8.87
N PHE A 247 0.32 -9.05 9.32
CA PHE A 247 1.08 -7.87 8.96
C PHE A 247 2.03 -7.55 10.10
N THR A 248 3.31 -7.44 9.81
CA THR A 248 4.34 -7.13 10.80
C THR A 248 5.07 -5.87 10.37
N VAL A 249 4.98 -4.81 11.16
CA VAL A 249 5.79 -3.60 11.01
C VAL A 249 7.06 -3.80 11.83
N ASN A 250 8.19 -4.03 11.16
CA ASN A 250 9.48 -4.18 11.82
C ASN A 250 10.06 -2.80 12.10
N THR A 251 10.58 -2.59 13.31
CA THR A 251 11.21 -1.34 13.72
C THR A 251 12.54 -1.60 14.41
N ASP A 252 13.30 -0.54 14.69
CA ASP A 252 14.50 -0.59 15.54
C ASP A 252 14.19 -0.89 17.03
N LYS A 253 12.91 -0.83 17.45
CA LYS A 253 12.45 -1.14 18.81
C LYS A 253 11.71 -2.48 18.93
N GLY A 254 11.69 -3.27 17.85
CA GLY A 254 10.99 -4.55 17.76
C GLY A 254 9.78 -4.52 16.82
N PRO A 255 9.16 -5.67 16.53
CA PRO A 255 8.07 -5.76 15.58
C PRO A 255 6.69 -5.52 16.20
N LEU A 256 5.77 -4.91 15.42
CA LEU A 256 4.35 -4.80 15.72
C LEU A 256 3.57 -5.70 14.76
N SER A 257 2.88 -6.72 15.27
CA SER A 257 2.19 -7.71 14.42
C SER A 257 0.68 -7.75 14.62
N LYS A 258 -0.06 -7.83 13.51
CA LYS A 258 -1.52 -8.01 13.49
C LYS A 258 -1.91 -9.10 12.51
N THR A 259 -2.63 -10.12 12.99
CA THR A 259 -3.26 -11.13 12.14
C THR A 259 -4.70 -10.77 11.82
N VAL A 260 -5.06 -10.88 10.54
CA VAL A 260 -6.41 -10.66 10.00
C VAL A 260 -6.86 -11.91 9.27
N THR A 261 -8.02 -12.44 9.64
CA THR A 261 -8.69 -13.49 8.86
C THR A 261 -9.51 -12.87 7.75
N LEU A 262 -9.35 -13.38 6.53
CA LEU A 262 -10.07 -12.93 5.35
C LEU A 262 -11.23 -13.89 5.05
N THR A 263 -12.40 -13.35 4.71
CA THR A 263 -13.61 -14.14 4.37
C THR A 263 -14.12 -13.72 3.00
N ASN A 264 -14.34 -14.69 2.11
CA ASN A 264 -14.76 -14.50 0.72
C ASN A 264 -13.86 -13.49 -0.03
N LYS A 265 -12.54 -13.56 0.20
CA LYS A 265 -11.53 -12.72 -0.47
C LYS A 265 -10.56 -13.60 -1.24
N LYS A 266 -9.95 -13.01 -2.26
CA LYS A 266 -8.92 -13.64 -3.09
C LYS A 266 -8.03 -12.56 -3.69
N PHE A 267 -6.82 -12.93 -4.02
CA PHE A 267 -5.95 -12.17 -4.91
C PHE A 267 -6.15 -12.69 -6.33
N GLU A 268 -6.43 -11.80 -7.27
CA GLU A 268 -6.67 -12.14 -8.67
C GLU A 268 -5.62 -11.46 -9.54
N ALA A 269 -5.11 -12.19 -10.54
CA ALA A 269 -4.13 -11.66 -11.49
C ALA A 269 -4.58 -10.32 -12.06
N GLY A 270 -3.70 -9.31 -11.98
CA GLY A 270 -3.95 -7.96 -12.49
C GLY A 270 -4.91 -7.11 -11.66
N LYS A 271 -5.47 -7.64 -10.56
CA LYS A 271 -6.37 -6.87 -9.68
C LYS A 271 -5.67 -6.41 -8.41
N ILE A 272 -6.19 -5.31 -7.86
CA ILE A 272 -5.69 -4.68 -6.64
C ILE A 272 -6.65 -4.96 -5.48
N ALA A 273 -6.17 -5.63 -4.44
CA ALA A 273 -6.84 -5.74 -3.16
C ALA A 273 -6.41 -4.57 -2.27
N THR A 274 -7.35 -3.68 -1.92
CA THR A 274 -7.08 -2.59 -0.97
C THR A 274 -7.39 -3.04 0.45
N MET A 275 -6.46 -2.80 1.38
CA MET A 275 -6.53 -3.22 2.77
C MET A 275 -6.19 -2.05 3.69
N LYS A 276 -7.03 -1.83 4.69
CA LYS A 276 -6.73 -0.97 5.84
C LYS A 276 -6.64 -1.87 7.07
N VAL A 277 -5.51 -1.87 7.73
CA VAL A 277 -5.25 -2.73 8.89
C VAL A 277 -5.23 -1.87 10.14
N ASP A 278 -6.18 -2.12 11.03
CA ASP A 278 -6.28 -1.44 12.32
C ASP A 278 -5.30 -2.05 13.33
N MET A 279 -4.32 -1.24 13.73
CA MET A 279 -3.24 -1.58 14.64
C MET A 279 -3.52 -1.09 16.07
N ALA A 280 -4.74 -0.61 16.36
CA ALA A 280 -5.12 -0.17 17.69
C ALA A 280 -4.86 -1.25 18.74
N GLY A 281 -4.16 -0.86 19.82
CA GLY A 281 -3.82 -1.73 20.94
C GLY A 281 -2.79 -2.82 20.63
N ILE A 282 -2.16 -2.80 19.45
CA ILE A 282 -1.02 -3.68 19.16
C ILE A 282 0.22 -3.11 19.83
N GLU A 283 0.87 -3.93 20.64
CA GLU A 283 2.11 -3.58 21.31
C GLU A 283 3.30 -4.25 20.62
N PHE A 284 4.48 -3.64 20.75
CA PHE A 284 5.72 -4.24 20.29
C PHE A 284 5.87 -5.62 20.89
N ALA A 285 6.16 -6.61 20.06
CA ALA A 285 6.59 -7.90 20.54
C ALA A 285 7.91 -7.72 21.31
N GLU A 286 8.14 -8.56 22.32
CA GLU A 286 9.40 -8.58 23.05
C GLU A 286 10.53 -8.83 22.04
N SER A 287 11.51 -7.93 21.98
CA SER A 287 12.68 -8.12 21.12
C SER A 287 13.53 -9.26 21.68
N VAL A 288 13.91 -10.19 20.81
CA VAL A 288 14.77 -11.31 21.17
C VAL A 288 16.19 -10.95 20.81
N VAL A 289 16.98 -10.58 21.82
CA VAL A 289 18.39 -10.26 21.64
C VAL A 289 19.26 -11.49 21.95
N TYR A 290 20.19 -11.77 21.04
CA TYR A 290 21.27 -12.72 21.24
C TYR A 290 22.59 -11.96 21.39
N GLU A 291 23.37 -12.28 22.43
CA GLU A 291 24.68 -11.65 22.70
C GLU A 291 25.80 -12.65 22.42
N LEU A 292 26.92 -12.16 21.88
CA LEU A 292 28.11 -12.92 21.59
C LEU A 292 28.64 -13.61 22.86
N VAL A 293 28.78 -14.92 22.80
CA VAL A 293 29.38 -15.70 23.88
C VAL A 293 30.89 -15.59 23.78
N THR A 294 31.52 -15.03 24.82
CA THR A 294 32.98 -14.90 24.92
C THR A 294 33.61 -15.91 25.87
N ASP A 295 32.81 -16.55 26.75
CA ASP A 295 33.23 -17.58 27.69
C ASP A 295 32.33 -18.82 27.54
N PRO A 296 32.89 -20.02 27.24
CA PRO A 296 32.10 -21.23 27.05
C PRO A 296 31.34 -21.67 28.31
N SER A 297 31.74 -21.23 29.51
CA SER A 297 31.01 -21.52 30.75
C SER A 297 29.61 -20.89 30.79
N ASN A 298 29.33 -19.90 29.93
CA ASN A 298 28.00 -19.32 29.76
C ASN A 298 27.04 -20.22 28.97
N LEU A 299 27.51 -21.31 28.37
CA LEU A 299 26.69 -22.30 27.66
C LEU A 299 26.11 -23.32 28.65
N THR A 300 25.17 -22.87 29.48
CA THR A 300 24.46 -23.71 30.44
C THR A 300 23.31 -24.46 29.78
N VAL A 301 22.96 -25.63 30.31
CA VAL A 301 21.75 -26.38 29.92
C VAL A 301 20.52 -25.46 29.92
N ASP A 302 19.61 -25.71 28.98
CA ASP A 302 18.40 -24.93 28.68
C ASP A 302 18.65 -23.53 28.09
N SER A 303 19.91 -23.10 27.92
CA SER A 303 20.20 -21.89 27.16
C SER A 303 19.79 -22.05 25.71
N GLU A 304 19.16 -21.02 25.14
CA GLU A 304 18.93 -20.93 23.71
C GLU A 304 20.08 -20.16 23.06
N ILE A 305 20.59 -20.66 21.94
CA ILE A 305 21.70 -20.05 21.20
C ILE A 305 21.41 -20.03 19.69
N ILE A 306 22.18 -19.22 18.96
CA ILE A 306 22.35 -19.31 17.51
C ILE A 306 23.83 -19.47 17.17
N ILE A 307 24.12 -20.18 16.08
CA ILE A 307 25.49 -20.35 15.56
C ILE A 307 25.64 -19.53 14.30
N VAL A 308 26.63 -18.64 14.29
CA VAL A 308 26.81 -17.59 13.28
C VAL A 308 28.21 -17.71 12.66
N ALA A 309 28.37 -17.43 11.37
CA ALA A 309 29.70 -17.29 10.79
C ALA A 309 30.43 -16.09 11.44
N ALA A 310 31.66 -16.28 11.92
CA ALA A 310 32.36 -15.23 12.68
C ALA A 310 32.52 -13.95 11.85
N ASP A 311 32.98 -14.08 10.60
CA ASP A 311 33.29 -12.94 9.72
C ASP A 311 32.26 -12.76 8.58
N SER A 312 30.99 -13.14 8.78
CA SER A 312 29.91 -12.98 7.80
C SER A 312 28.54 -12.87 8.47
N ASP A 313 27.60 -12.16 7.85
CA ASP A 313 26.25 -11.88 8.38
C ASP A 313 25.26 -13.00 8.08
N VAL A 314 25.68 -14.23 8.39
CA VAL A 314 24.89 -15.44 8.15
C VAL A 314 24.98 -16.41 9.31
N ALA A 315 23.84 -16.99 9.67
CA ALA A 315 23.68 -17.98 10.72
C ALA A 315 23.25 -19.34 10.16
N LEU A 316 23.35 -20.38 10.99
CA LEU A 316 22.88 -21.72 10.67
C LEU A 316 21.36 -21.70 10.45
N SER A 317 20.89 -22.18 9.30
CA SER A 317 19.45 -22.16 8.95
C SER A 317 18.70 -23.35 9.54
N THR A 318 17.41 -23.16 9.83
CA THR A 318 16.42 -24.24 10.09
C THR A 318 16.37 -25.27 8.95
N THR A 319 16.77 -24.90 7.73
CA THR A 319 16.84 -25.81 6.58
C THR A 319 18.03 -26.78 6.70
N GLN A 320 17.72 -28.08 6.80
CA GLN A 320 18.68 -29.16 6.56
C GLN A 320 18.64 -29.58 5.08
N ASN A 321 19.75 -29.37 4.39
CA ASN A 321 20.00 -29.95 3.07
C ASN A 321 20.26 -31.45 3.20
N ASN A 322 20.43 -32.16 2.07
CA ASN A 322 20.68 -33.62 2.07
C ASN A 322 21.76 -34.08 3.07
N ASN A 323 22.81 -33.27 3.28
CA ASN A 323 23.94 -33.67 4.13
C ASN A 323 24.53 -32.57 5.03
N ASN A 324 23.96 -31.36 5.03
CA ASN A 324 24.51 -30.18 5.73
C ASN A 324 23.40 -29.19 6.09
N ARG A 325 23.74 -28.11 6.79
CA ARG A 325 22.79 -27.06 7.15
C ARG A 325 22.95 -25.88 6.20
N GLY A 326 21.82 -25.34 5.73
CA GLY A 326 21.82 -24.10 4.95
C GLY A 326 22.25 -22.89 5.80
N GLN A 327 22.34 -21.73 5.16
CA GLN A 327 22.55 -20.45 5.83
C GLN A 327 21.26 -19.62 5.86
N ALA A 328 21.11 -18.80 6.89
CA ALA A 328 20.07 -17.78 7.02
C ALA A 328 20.74 -16.42 7.27
N GLY A 329 20.18 -15.34 6.73
CA GLY A 329 20.72 -13.99 6.97
C GLY A 329 20.49 -13.54 8.41
N VAL A 330 21.47 -12.81 8.97
CA VAL A 330 21.34 -12.08 10.25
C VAL A 330 21.92 -10.69 10.09
N THR A 331 21.66 -9.79 11.03
CA THR A 331 22.34 -8.49 11.10
C THR A 331 23.04 -8.39 12.44
N LYS A 332 24.35 -8.17 12.42
CA LYS A 332 25.16 -7.97 13.63
C LYS A 332 25.18 -6.49 13.97
N ASP A 333 24.90 -6.17 15.21
CA ASP A 333 25.14 -4.85 15.80
C ASP A 333 26.14 -4.99 16.94
N GLY A 334 27.41 -4.77 16.61
CA GLY A 334 28.54 -5.10 17.51
C GLY A 334 28.50 -6.57 17.94
N ASP A 335 28.36 -6.80 19.24
CA ASP A 335 28.31 -8.12 19.86
C ASP A 335 26.87 -8.66 20.01
N THR A 336 25.88 -8.03 19.36
CA THR A 336 24.47 -8.43 19.47
C THR A 336 23.85 -8.75 18.12
N ILE A 337 22.83 -9.62 18.16
CA ILE A 337 21.92 -9.91 17.05
C ILE A 337 20.51 -9.84 17.61
N SER A 338 19.73 -8.87 17.17
CA SER A 338 18.34 -8.68 17.58
C SER A 338 17.39 -9.29 16.56
N ASP A 339 16.34 -9.94 17.06
CA ASP A 339 15.22 -10.48 16.28
C ASP A 339 15.67 -11.25 15.02
N PRO A 340 16.52 -12.29 15.18
CA PRO A 340 16.95 -13.09 14.04
C PRO A 340 15.73 -13.69 13.33
N GLY A 341 15.76 -13.66 11.99
CA GLY A 341 14.63 -14.13 11.17
C GLY A 341 14.25 -15.59 11.44
N SER A 342 13.01 -15.95 11.17
CA SER A 342 12.43 -17.29 11.45
C SER A 342 13.16 -18.47 10.79
N THR A 343 13.99 -18.20 9.78
CA THR A 343 14.83 -19.21 9.10
C THR A 343 16.16 -19.47 9.79
N VAL A 344 16.53 -18.70 10.82
CA VAL A 344 17.69 -18.94 11.69
C VAL A 344 17.35 -20.05 12.69
N GLN A 345 18.25 -21.03 12.84
CA GLN A 345 18.05 -22.12 13.78
C GLN A 345 18.37 -21.66 15.21
N VAL A 346 17.34 -21.61 16.05
CA VAL A 346 17.49 -21.56 17.51
C VAL A 346 17.83 -22.94 18.03
N ILE A 347 18.84 -23.04 18.89
CA ILE A 347 19.37 -24.29 19.42
C ILE A 347 19.26 -24.24 20.94
N THR A 348 18.66 -25.27 21.55
CA THR A 348 18.68 -25.47 22.99
C THR A 348 19.93 -26.27 23.39
N ILE A 349 20.68 -25.77 24.37
CA ILE A 349 21.82 -26.47 24.96
C ILE A 349 21.32 -27.58 25.88
N GLU A 350 21.80 -28.80 25.67
CA GLU A 350 21.60 -29.94 26.56
C GLU A 350 22.96 -30.55 26.94
N ASP A 351 22.95 -31.49 27.89
CA ASP A 351 24.15 -32.26 28.24
C ASP A 351 24.54 -33.22 27.09
N GLY A 352 25.83 -33.24 26.76
CA GLY A 352 26.38 -34.24 25.85
C GLY A 352 26.49 -35.64 26.48
N THR A 353 26.83 -36.66 25.67
CA THR A 353 27.10 -38.02 26.16
C THR A 353 28.46 -38.15 26.86
N LYS A 354 29.36 -37.17 26.67
CA LYS A 354 30.68 -37.10 27.31
C LYS A 354 30.71 -36.03 28.39
N ASP A 355 31.47 -36.29 29.45
CA ASP A 355 31.68 -35.34 30.54
C ASP A 355 32.29 -34.03 30.02
N GLY A 356 31.77 -32.90 30.48
CA GLY A 356 32.20 -31.55 30.05
C GLY A 356 31.86 -31.19 28.60
N THR A 357 30.90 -31.86 27.96
CA THR A 357 30.46 -31.55 26.60
C THR A 357 28.99 -31.16 26.55
N VAL A 358 28.61 -30.44 25.49
CA VAL A 358 27.23 -30.01 25.23
C VAL A 358 26.64 -30.74 24.03
N ALA A 359 25.31 -30.84 24.00
CA ALA A 359 24.53 -31.23 22.85
C ALA A 359 23.75 -30.04 22.31
N PHE A 360 23.59 -29.98 20.98
CA PHE A 360 22.86 -28.92 20.29
C PHE A 360 21.52 -29.45 19.80
N ASN A 361 20.47 -29.28 20.61
CA ASN A 361 19.12 -29.70 20.25
C ASN A 361 18.45 -28.64 19.34
N VAL A 362 18.01 -29.06 18.16
CA VAL A 362 17.36 -28.20 17.14
C VAL A 362 15.84 -28.37 17.11
N GLY A 363 15.26 -28.95 18.17
CA GLY A 363 13.82 -29.19 18.35
C GLY A 363 13.35 -30.55 17.86
N ASN A 364 13.88 -31.04 16.73
CA ASN A 364 13.56 -32.36 16.17
C ASN A 364 14.70 -33.39 16.28
N GLY A 365 15.74 -33.08 17.05
CA GLY A 365 16.92 -33.92 17.26
C GLY A 365 18.18 -33.09 17.54
N TYR A 366 19.34 -33.72 17.42
CA TYR A 366 20.64 -33.14 17.77
C TYR A 366 21.54 -32.97 16.55
N LEU A 367 22.22 -31.82 16.46
CA LEU A 367 23.27 -31.64 15.47
C LEU A 367 24.42 -32.62 15.74
N TYR A 368 24.86 -33.32 14.69
CA TYR A 368 25.95 -34.29 14.79
C TYR A 368 26.89 -34.27 13.58
N ALA A 369 28.15 -34.62 13.83
CA ALA A 369 29.13 -34.89 12.78
C ALA A 369 28.81 -36.22 12.11
N ALA A 370 28.30 -36.19 10.87
CA ALA A 370 27.61 -37.34 10.29
C ALA A 370 28.47 -38.28 9.42
N SER A 371 29.77 -38.00 9.28
CA SER A 371 30.68 -38.84 8.47
C SER A 371 32.15 -38.65 8.85
N ALA A 372 32.97 -39.68 8.65
CA ALA A 372 34.43 -39.57 8.68
C ALA A 372 35.02 -39.25 7.29
N GLY A 373 34.30 -39.57 6.22
CA GLY A 373 34.78 -39.44 4.84
C GLY A 373 34.23 -38.22 4.09
N SER A 374 33.25 -37.51 4.65
CA SER A 374 32.56 -36.41 3.97
C SER A 374 32.22 -35.28 4.94
N ASN A 375 32.09 -34.06 4.41
CA ASN A 375 31.86 -32.88 5.23
C ASN A 375 30.37 -32.72 5.56
N TYR A 376 29.85 -33.51 6.51
CA TYR A 376 28.42 -33.58 6.80
C TYR A 376 28.11 -33.09 8.21
N LEU A 377 27.08 -32.24 8.31
CA LEU A 377 26.45 -31.79 9.56
C LEU A 377 24.96 -32.02 9.43
N ARG A 378 24.43 -32.99 10.17
CA ARG A 378 23.03 -33.39 10.08
C ARG A 378 22.40 -33.38 11.45
N THR A 379 21.12 -33.70 11.48
CA THR A 379 20.32 -33.88 12.68
C THR A 379 20.05 -35.37 12.88
N GLU A 380 20.35 -35.91 14.05
CA GLU A 380 19.99 -37.26 14.47
C GLU A 380 18.99 -37.20 15.63
N THR A 381 18.07 -38.16 15.70
CA THR A 381 17.01 -38.16 16.73
C THR A 381 17.45 -38.77 18.06
N THR A 382 18.55 -39.52 18.06
CA THR A 382 19.11 -40.16 19.26
C THR A 382 20.48 -39.55 19.52
N LEU A 383 20.67 -39.01 20.72
CA LEU A 383 21.92 -38.43 21.14
C LEU A 383 23.04 -39.50 21.11
N SER A 384 24.20 -39.12 20.58
CA SER A 384 25.37 -39.98 20.41
C SER A 384 26.67 -39.21 20.69
N ASP A 385 27.80 -39.91 20.73
CA ASP A 385 29.10 -39.24 20.86
C ASP A 385 29.38 -38.28 19.68
N ASN A 386 28.80 -38.53 18.49
CA ASN A 386 28.95 -37.62 17.34
C ASN A 386 28.09 -36.34 17.43
N SER A 387 27.11 -36.30 18.34
CA SER A 387 26.34 -35.10 18.73
C SER A 387 26.76 -34.52 20.08
N SER A 388 27.86 -35.03 20.66
CA SER A 388 28.47 -34.54 21.89
C SER A 388 29.65 -33.63 21.54
N TRP A 389 29.58 -32.35 21.89
CA TRP A 389 30.50 -31.31 21.39
C TRP A 389 31.34 -30.70 22.50
N THR A 390 32.65 -30.61 22.28
CA THR A 390 33.49 -29.67 23.03
C THR A 390 33.43 -28.29 22.37
N VAL A 391 33.35 -27.26 23.21
CA VAL A 391 33.32 -25.86 22.77
C VAL A 391 34.44 -25.11 23.47
N SER A 392 35.33 -24.49 22.70
CA SER A 392 36.27 -23.49 23.19
C SER A 392 36.04 -22.17 22.48
N ILE A 393 36.21 -21.05 23.19
CA ILE A 393 35.97 -19.71 22.66
C ILE A 393 37.20 -18.86 22.94
N ALA A 394 37.67 -18.14 21.91
CA ALA A 394 38.73 -17.15 22.00
C ALA A 394 38.37 -15.95 21.12
N ASP A 395 38.40 -14.75 21.69
CA ASP A 395 38.06 -13.50 21.00
C ASP A 395 36.71 -13.57 20.24
N GLY A 396 35.70 -14.19 20.86
CA GLY A 396 34.36 -14.37 20.25
C GLY A 396 34.27 -15.43 19.15
N VAL A 397 35.37 -16.12 18.82
CA VAL A 397 35.41 -17.20 17.84
C VAL A 397 35.32 -18.55 18.56
N ALA A 398 34.33 -19.35 18.18
CA ALA A 398 34.08 -20.68 18.74
C ALA A 398 34.74 -21.78 17.89
N THR A 399 35.43 -22.70 18.56
CA THR A 399 35.86 -23.99 18.00
C THR A 399 34.97 -25.09 18.58
N ILE A 400 34.18 -25.72 17.70
CA ILE A 400 33.15 -26.69 18.06
C ILE A 400 33.52 -28.06 17.46
N VAL A 401 33.81 -29.05 18.32
CA VAL A 401 34.36 -30.35 17.89
C VAL A 401 33.57 -31.53 18.48
N ALA A 402 32.99 -32.37 17.63
CA ALA A 402 32.27 -33.56 18.08
C ALA A 402 33.21 -34.64 18.62
N GLN A 403 32.77 -35.36 19.65
CA GLN A 403 33.59 -36.31 20.43
C GLN A 403 33.39 -37.79 20.03
N GLY A 404 32.69 -38.04 18.94
CA GLY A 404 32.49 -39.38 18.39
C GLY A 404 33.67 -39.86 17.53
N THR A 405 33.47 -40.96 16.82
CA THR A 405 34.52 -41.61 16.01
C THR A 405 34.69 -40.99 14.62
N ASN A 406 33.78 -40.10 14.20
CA ASN A 406 33.87 -39.44 12.90
C ASN A 406 35.00 -38.40 12.90
N THR A 407 35.85 -38.44 11.87
CA THR A 407 37.02 -37.56 11.77
C THR A 407 36.75 -36.23 11.08
N ARG A 408 35.57 -36.03 10.49
CA ARG A 408 35.09 -34.74 9.96
C ARG A 408 34.14 -34.14 10.98
N ASN A 409 34.70 -33.67 12.10
CA ASN A 409 33.97 -33.36 13.32
C ASN A 409 34.08 -31.91 13.79
N THR A 410 34.79 -31.04 13.06
CA THR A 410 34.91 -29.63 13.41
C THR A 410 33.90 -28.79 12.64
N MET A 411 32.92 -28.21 13.32
CA MET A 411 31.85 -27.40 12.70
C MET A 411 32.40 -26.05 12.20
N GLN A 412 32.15 -25.72 10.93
CA GLN A 412 32.62 -24.50 10.28
C GLN A 412 31.64 -24.02 9.19
N TYR A 413 31.80 -22.78 8.74
CA TYR A 413 31.00 -22.19 7.66
C TYR A 413 31.79 -22.16 6.33
N ASN A 414 31.25 -22.79 5.29
CA ASN A 414 31.79 -22.79 3.94
C ASN A 414 31.09 -21.76 3.07
N SER A 415 31.72 -20.60 2.90
CA SER A 415 31.18 -19.49 2.12
C SER A 415 31.06 -19.78 0.63
N SER A 416 31.89 -20.66 0.06
CA SER A 416 31.84 -21.01 -1.36
C SER A 416 30.58 -21.81 -1.72
N SER A 417 30.01 -22.52 -0.74
CA SER A 417 28.79 -23.31 -0.93
C SER A 417 27.60 -22.81 -0.10
N SER A 418 27.77 -21.73 0.68
CA SER A 418 26.72 -21.14 1.54
C SER A 418 26.10 -22.13 2.53
N ILE A 419 26.94 -22.94 3.18
CA ILE A 419 26.50 -24.03 4.09
C ILE A 419 27.34 -24.09 5.37
N PHE A 420 26.74 -24.61 6.43
CA PHE A 420 27.42 -25.04 7.66
C PHE A 420 27.62 -26.56 7.63
N ALA A 421 28.85 -27.01 7.87
CA ALA A 421 29.26 -28.41 7.79
C ALA A 421 30.42 -28.73 8.74
N CYS A 422 30.71 -30.02 8.93
CA CYS A 422 31.87 -30.46 9.71
C CYS A 422 33.04 -30.86 8.82
N TYR A 423 34.25 -30.47 9.20
CA TYR A 423 35.49 -30.72 8.44
C TYR A 423 36.52 -31.43 9.31
N SER A 424 37.56 -31.99 8.68
CA SER A 424 38.62 -32.73 9.38
C SER A 424 39.62 -31.84 10.10
N SER A 425 39.60 -30.55 9.79
CA SER A 425 40.46 -29.52 10.35
C SER A 425 39.87 -28.15 10.05
N ALA A 426 40.32 -27.12 10.77
CA ALA A 426 40.04 -25.73 10.45
C ALA A 426 40.52 -25.42 9.03
N SER A 427 39.59 -25.30 8.08
CA SER A 427 39.85 -25.10 6.65
C SER A 427 38.81 -24.21 5.97
N GLN A 428 37.75 -23.83 6.68
CA GLN A 428 36.69 -22.93 6.27
C GLN A 428 36.59 -21.76 7.26
N LYS A 429 35.61 -20.88 7.08
CA LYS A 429 35.41 -19.76 8.01
C LYS A 429 34.98 -20.27 9.38
N ALA A 430 35.52 -19.65 10.42
CA ALA A 430 35.17 -19.95 11.79
C ALA A 430 33.73 -19.52 12.10
N VAL A 431 33.21 -20.01 13.23
CA VAL A 431 31.88 -19.70 13.73
C VAL A 431 31.98 -19.00 15.08
N SER A 432 30.90 -18.31 15.45
CA SER A 432 30.67 -17.70 16.75
C SER A 432 29.35 -18.22 17.30
N ILE A 433 29.20 -18.22 18.63
CA ILE A 433 27.96 -18.58 19.29
C ILE A 433 27.39 -17.32 19.91
N TYR A 434 26.12 -17.05 19.68
CA TYR A 434 25.39 -16.00 20.38
C TYR A 434 24.32 -16.65 21.25
N LYS A 435 24.22 -16.24 22.51
CA LYS A 435 23.26 -16.77 23.47
C LYS A 435 22.09 -15.81 23.61
N ARG A 436 20.87 -16.36 23.59
CA ARG A 436 19.64 -15.62 23.86
C ARG A 436 19.75 -15.03 25.25
N GLN A 437 19.62 -13.71 25.34
CA GLN A 437 19.43 -13.06 26.61
C GLN A 437 18.02 -13.41 27.11
N GLY A 438 17.91 -13.87 28.36
CA GLY A 438 16.62 -14.24 28.95
C GLY A 438 15.65 -13.08 28.80
N THR A 439 14.62 -13.25 27.96
CA THR A 439 13.75 -12.17 27.41
C THR A 439 14.46 -10.82 27.44
N GLY A 440 15.56 -10.74 26.70
CA GLY A 440 16.53 -9.65 26.70
C GLY A 440 16.00 -8.38 26.04
N SER A 441 15.00 -7.83 26.70
CA SER A 441 14.43 -6.50 26.74
C SER A 441 12.93 -6.76 26.75
N ALA A 442 12.34 -6.77 27.95
CA ALA A 442 10.93 -6.43 28.03
C ALA A 442 10.71 -5.21 27.13
N PRO A 443 9.63 -5.12 26.33
CA PRO A 443 9.34 -3.91 25.55
C PRO A 443 9.64 -2.73 26.46
N LEU A 444 10.49 -1.78 25.99
CA LEU A 444 11.06 -0.73 26.85
C LEU A 444 9.97 -0.30 27.82
N PRO A 445 10.21 -0.31 29.15
CA PRO A 445 9.16 -0.12 30.14
C PRO A 445 8.27 1.03 29.68
N LYS A 446 6.97 0.76 29.53
CA LYS A 446 6.05 1.77 29.03
C LYS A 446 5.91 2.85 30.10
N LEU A 447 6.12 4.10 29.72
CA LEU A 447 5.80 5.22 30.59
C LEU A 447 4.31 5.15 30.95
N THR A 448 3.95 5.65 32.13
CA THR A 448 2.54 5.82 32.45
C THR A 448 1.99 6.93 31.54
N ALA A 449 0.81 6.72 30.95
CA ALA A 449 0.17 7.78 30.16
C ALA A 449 -0.04 9.01 31.04
N PRO A 450 0.42 10.22 30.62
CA PRO A 450 0.11 11.44 31.35
C PRO A 450 -1.38 11.56 31.62
N VAL A 451 -1.76 11.90 32.84
CA VAL A 451 -3.14 12.30 33.12
C VAL A 451 -3.26 13.76 32.71
N VAL A 452 -3.76 13.98 31.49
CA VAL A 452 -3.84 15.32 30.90
C VAL A 452 -5.11 16.01 31.38
N THR A 453 -4.97 17.28 31.73
CA THR A 453 -6.06 18.22 31.92
C THR A 453 -5.90 19.32 30.88
N ALA A 454 -7.00 19.71 30.27
CA ALA A 454 -7.05 20.82 29.32
C ALA A 454 -8.24 21.70 29.75
N GLU A 455 -7.94 22.92 30.18
CA GLU A 455 -8.93 23.88 30.66
C GLU A 455 -8.76 25.21 29.93
N LEU A 456 -9.79 26.07 29.97
CA LEU A 456 -9.68 27.41 29.38
C LEU A 456 -8.70 28.26 30.19
N ASN A 457 -7.86 29.02 29.48
CA ASN A 457 -7.00 30.03 30.13
C ASN A 457 -7.86 31.10 30.80
N GLY A 458 -7.26 31.88 31.70
CA GLY A 458 -7.97 32.94 32.43
C GLY A 458 -8.66 34.02 31.58
N ASP A 459 -8.34 34.13 30.29
CA ASP A 459 -8.99 35.04 29.32
C ASP A 459 -9.95 34.34 28.35
N GLU A 460 -10.15 33.01 28.49
CA GLU A 460 -11.01 32.16 27.66
C GLU A 460 -10.67 32.17 26.15
N THR A 461 -9.49 32.70 25.76
CA THR A 461 -9.02 32.74 24.36
C THR A 461 -8.00 31.66 24.03
N GLY A 462 -7.76 30.73 24.97
CA GLY A 462 -6.70 29.75 24.90
C GLY A 462 -6.98 28.54 25.80
N ILE A 463 -6.11 27.54 25.72
CA ILE A 463 -6.21 26.30 26.51
C ILE A 463 -4.91 26.09 27.31
N ASP A 464 -5.09 25.89 28.62
CA ASP A 464 -4.07 25.65 29.61
C ASP A 464 -4.05 24.14 29.81
N VAL A 465 -2.95 23.53 29.36
CA VAL A 465 -2.76 22.09 29.39
C VAL A 465 -1.81 21.77 30.52
N SER A 466 -2.20 20.88 31.42
CA SER A 466 -1.33 20.45 32.51
C SER A 466 -1.43 18.95 32.75
N TRP A 467 -0.34 18.36 33.23
CA TRP A 467 -0.25 16.94 33.56
C TRP A 467 0.66 16.73 34.75
N GLU A 468 0.54 15.58 35.40
CA GLU A 468 1.51 15.18 36.43
C GLU A 468 2.80 14.68 35.79
N ALA A 469 3.94 14.94 36.46
CA ALA A 469 5.22 14.40 36.02
C ALA A 469 5.16 12.87 35.97
N VAL A 470 5.37 12.30 34.79
CA VAL A 470 5.42 10.86 34.59
C VAL A 470 6.78 10.34 35.04
N GLU A 471 6.76 9.33 35.91
CA GLU A 471 7.98 8.70 36.41
C GLU A 471 8.86 8.21 35.24
N ASN A 472 10.14 8.55 35.27
CA ASN A 472 11.15 8.29 34.24
C ASN A 472 11.02 9.10 32.93
N ALA A 473 9.96 9.88 32.72
CA ALA A 473 9.89 10.77 31.56
C ALA A 473 10.96 11.87 31.64
N THR A 474 11.69 12.10 30.54
CA THR A 474 12.70 13.17 30.43
C THR A 474 12.16 14.39 29.69
N SER A 475 11.14 14.20 28.85
CA SER A 475 10.45 15.28 28.12
C SER A 475 9.01 14.88 27.77
N TYR A 476 8.27 15.84 27.24
CA TYR A 476 6.91 15.67 26.74
C TYR A 476 6.76 16.31 25.36
N VAL A 477 5.94 15.69 24.51
CA VAL A 477 5.50 16.27 23.24
C VAL A 477 4.01 16.55 23.32
N ILE A 478 3.62 17.80 23.15
CA ILE A 478 2.24 18.24 23.12
C ILE A 478 1.81 18.36 21.65
N SER A 479 0.68 17.75 21.30
CA SER A 479 0.13 17.77 19.94
C SER A 479 -1.40 17.91 19.97
N GLY A 480 -1.99 18.14 18.79
CA GLY A 480 -3.44 18.31 18.63
C GLY A 480 -3.91 19.76 18.47
N ILE A 481 -3.02 20.74 18.68
CA ILE A 481 -3.26 22.17 18.40
C ILE A 481 -2.01 22.77 17.75
N GLY A 482 -2.10 23.09 16.45
CA GLY A 482 -0.96 23.64 15.71
C GLY A 482 0.17 22.62 15.48
N ASP A 483 1.40 23.12 15.41
CA ASP A 483 2.61 22.30 15.32
C ASP A 483 2.94 21.65 16.68
N ASP A 484 3.56 20.47 16.64
CA ASP A 484 3.99 19.76 17.86
C ASP A 484 5.00 20.58 18.68
N VAL A 485 4.81 20.60 20.00
CA VAL A 485 5.67 21.33 20.94
C VAL A 485 6.38 20.35 21.87
N GLU A 486 7.72 20.40 21.90
CA GLU A 486 8.54 19.65 22.86
C GLU A 486 8.83 20.51 24.10
N THR A 487 8.65 19.94 25.30
CA THR A 487 8.93 20.63 26.57
C THR A 487 9.41 19.68 27.67
N THR A 488 10.13 20.20 28.66
CA THR A 488 10.45 19.48 29.91
C THR A 488 9.54 19.90 31.07
N GLU A 489 8.75 20.95 30.88
CA GLU A 489 7.75 21.41 31.86
C GLU A 489 6.52 20.49 31.84
N THR A 490 5.71 20.56 32.89
CA THR A 490 4.47 19.76 33.01
C THR A 490 3.20 20.57 32.76
N SER A 491 3.34 21.70 32.07
CA SER A 491 2.25 22.57 31.65
C SER A 491 2.61 23.34 30.39
N TYR A 492 1.63 23.65 29.56
CA TYR A 492 1.78 24.49 28.38
C TYR A 492 0.47 25.23 28.08
N SER A 493 0.58 26.50 27.68
CA SER A 493 -0.57 27.36 27.37
C SER A 493 -0.60 27.66 25.88
N PHE A 494 -1.68 27.25 25.22
CA PHE A 494 -2.03 27.74 23.90
C PHE A 494 -2.83 29.04 24.05
N THR A 495 -2.57 30.04 23.21
CA THR A 495 -3.26 31.34 23.25
C THR A 495 -3.79 31.68 21.85
N GLU A 496 -4.76 32.60 21.77
CA GLU A 496 -5.34 33.06 20.51
C GLU A 496 -5.93 31.93 19.65
N LEU A 497 -6.53 30.93 20.30
CA LEU A 497 -7.19 29.82 19.63
C LEU A 497 -8.61 30.21 19.22
N ALA A 498 -9.04 29.73 18.05
CA ALA A 498 -10.40 29.93 17.57
C ALA A 498 -11.42 29.18 18.46
N SER A 499 -12.70 29.55 18.38
CA SER A 499 -13.75 28.77 19.04
C SER A 499 -13.85 27.37 18.43
N GLY A 500 -13.89 26.34 19.26
CA GLY A 500 -13.95 24.96 18.79
C GLY A 500 -13.68 23.93 19.89
N THR A 501 -13.92 22.67 19.57
CA THR A 501 -13.46 21.55 20.39
C THR A 501 -12.03 21.20 19.99
N TYR A 502 -11.15 21.16 20.97
CA TYR A 502 -9.76 20.78 20.81
C TYR A 502 -9.48 19.53 21.63
N THR A 503 -8.89 18.53 20.99
CA THR A 503 -8.33 17.36 21.68
C THR A 503 -6.83 17.56 21.77
N VAL A 504 -6.31 17.81 22.97
CA VAL A 504 -4.87 17.92 23.21
C VAL A 504 -4.33 16.56 23.62
N SER A 505 -3.21 16.18 23.03
CA SER A 505 -2.45 14.99 23.38
C SER A 505 -1.13 15.38 24.03
N VAL A 506 -0.78 14.74 25.13
CA VAL A 506 0.55 14.88 25.75
C VAL A 506 1.21 13.51 25.77
N LYS A 507 2.33 13.39 25.05
CA LYS A 507 3.16 12.19 24.96
C LYS A 507 4.36 12.33 25.88
N ALA A 508 4.45 11.52 26.93
CA ALA A 508 5.66 11.40 27.74
C ALA A 508 6.74 10.65 26.97
N VAL A 509 7.98 11.13 27.03
CA VAL A 509 9.13 10.59 26.28
C VAL A 509 10.33 10.45 27.21
N ALA A 510 11.06 9.35 27.09
CA ALA A 510 12.36 9.16 27.70
C ALA A 510 13.21 8.17 26.92
N GLU A 511 14.53 8.41 26.90
CA GLU A 511 15.48 7.45 26.34
C GLU A 511 15.40 6.12 27.10
N GLY A 512 15.23 5.02 26.38
CA GLY A 512 15.09 3.69 26.98
C GLY A 512 13.70 3.36 27.56
N TYR A 513 12.67 4.16 27.26
CA TYR A 513 11.28 3.88 27.62
C TYR A 513 10.36 3.96 26.39
N ARG A 514 9.28 3.17 26.37
CA ARG A 514 8.19 3.40 25.40
C ARG A 514 7.39 4.63 25.84
N SER A 515 7.16 5.56 24.91
CA SER A 515 6.31 6.71 25.17
C SER A 515 4.89 6.31 25.50
N ALA A 516 4.18 7.15 26.24
CA ALA A 516 2.76 7.00 26.48
C ALA A 516 2.05 8.33 26.33
N THR A 517 0.87 8.29 25.72
CA THR A 517 0.08 9.48 25.40
C THR A 517 -1.19 9.49 26.24
N GLY A 518 -1.43 10.59 26.92
CA GLY A 518 -2.73 10.93 27.48
C GLY A 518 -3.39 12.00 26.61
N THR A 519 -4.72 12.04 26.64
CA THR A 519 -5.49 13.04 25.89
C THR A 519 -6.52 13.69 26.79
N ALA A 520 -6.80 14.96 26.54
CA ALA A 520 -7.90 15.69 27.14
C ALA A 520 -8.59 16.56 26.09
N ASP A 521 -9.90 16.67 26.20
CA ASP A 521 -10.68 17.58 25.38
C ASP A 521 -10.91 18.88 26.15
N ALA A 522 -10.69 20.00 25.47
CA ALA A 522 -11.12 21.31 25.92
C ALA A 522 -12.01 21.94 24.84
N VAL A 523 -13.03 22.66 25.28
CA VAL A 523 -13.94 23.37 24.39
C VAL A 523 -13.75 24.85 24.63
N ILE A 524 -13.16 25.55 23.65
CA ILE A 524 -13.22 27.00 23.59
C ILE A 524 -14.59 27.36 23.05
N VAL A 525 -15.47 27.70 23.98
CA VAL A 525 -16.73 28.35 23.64
C VAL A 525 -16.42 29.76 23.15
N PRO A 526 -17.16 30.28 22.15
CA PRO A 526 -16.98 31.66 21.75
C PRO A 526 -17.14 32.58 22.97
N SER A 527 -16.16 33.48 23.15
CA SER A 527 -16.25 34.56 24.12
C SER A 527 -17.56 35.32 23.86
N ALA A 528 -18.34 35.55 24.91
CA ALA A 528 -19.60 36.27 24.84
C ALA A 528 -19.37 37.78 24.64
N GLU A 529 -18.71 38.15 23.55
CA GLU A 529 -18.97 39.41 22.86
C GLU A 529 -19.80 39.07 21.62
N ASP A 530 -21.08 39.45 21.65
CA ASP A 530 -22.09 39.41 20.57
C ASP A 530 -22.01 38.22 19.60
N ASP A 531 -22.98 37.30 19.70
CA ASP A 531 -23.26 36.26 18.70
C ASP A 531 -23.02 36.77 17.26
N GLU A 532 -21.87 36.48 16.65
CA GLU A 532 -21.68 36.66 15.22
C GLU A 532 -22.37 35.48 14.52
N VAL A 533 -23.70 35.61 14.45
CA VAL A 533 -24.57 34.97 13.46
C VAL A 533 -23.82 34.96 12.14
N GLY A 534 -23.60 33.78 11.55
CA GLY A 534 -23.02 33.67 10.20
C GLY A 534 -23.64 34.74 9.32
N GLU A 535 -22.82 35.71 8.90
CA GLU A 535 -23.28 37.07 8.62
C GLU A 535 -24.53 37.01 7.75
N SER A 536 -25.67 37.40 8.34
CA SER A 536 -26.95 37.29 7.64
C SER A 536 -26.97 38.36 6.57
N VAL A 537 -26.62 37.97 5.34
CA VAL A 537 -26.57 38.93 4.23
C VAL A 537 -28.00 39.19 3.78
N THR A 538 -28.39 40.45 3.82
CA THR A 538 -29.66 40.90 3.24
C THR A 538 -29.40 41.42 1.83
N GLU A 539 -30.03 40.80 0.84
CA GLU A 539 -29.96 41.21 -0.54
C GLU A 539 -31.34 41.55 -1.09
N THR A 540 -31.47 42.70 -1.76
CA THR A 540 -32.70 43.11 -2.44
C THR A 540 -32.55 43.03 -3.95
N LEU A 541 -33.41 42.24 -4.59
CA LEU A 541 -33.60 42.24 -6.04
C LEU A 541 -34.81 43.07 -6.43
N LYS A 542 -34.60 44.09 -7.27
CA LYS A 542 -35.69 44.82 -7.92
C LYS A 542 -36.19 44.03 -9.12
N ILE A 543 -37.44 43.54 -9.05
CA ILE A 543 -38.01 42.65 -10.07
C ILE A 543 -38.83 43.48 -11.05
N ILE A 544 -38.18 43.93 -12.12
CA ILE A 544 -38.80 44.68 -13.22
C ILE A 544 -38.61 43.89 -14.52
N ALA A 545 -39.59 43.97 -15.41
CA ALA A 545 -39.57 43.22 -16.67
C ALA A 545 -38.35 43.51 -17.57
N THR A 546 -37.81 44.74 -17.54
CA THR A 546 -36.67 45.18 -18.36
C THR A 546 -35.30 44.74 -17.81
N THR A 547 -35.22 44.36 -16.53
CA THR A 547 -33.97 43.95 -15.87
C THR A 547 -33.80 42.44 -15.77
N GLY A 548 -34.83 41.67 -16.11
CA GLY A 548 -34.78 40.20 -16.10
C GLY A 548 -34.12 39.64 -17.36
N VAL A 549 -33.36 38.55 -17.20
CA VAL A 549 -32.76 37.82 -18.32
C VAL A 549 -33.74 36.72 -18.77
N LEU A 550 -34.06 36.71 -20.07
CA LEU A 550 -34.83 35.60 -20.66
C LEU A 550 -33.91 34.39 -20.82
N ALA A 551 -34.27 33.27 -20.17
CA ALA A 551 -33.55 32.03 -20.37
C ALA A 551 -33.82 31.51 -21.79
N SER A 552 -32.77 31.14 -22.53
CA SER A 552 -32.89 30.58 -23.87
C SER A 552 -33.69 29.27 -23.82
N ASP A 553 -34.84 29.30 -24.50
CA ASP A 553 -35.68 28.17 -24.93
C ASP A 553 -36.74 27.57 -23.98
N SER A 554 -36.93 28.09 -22.75
CA SER A 554 -37.91 27.49 -21.79
C SER A 554 -39.14 28.34 -21.45
N GLY A 555 -39.19 29.62 -21.84
CA GLY A 555 -40.30 30.51 -21.46
C GLY A 555 -40.32 30.84 -19.97
N SER A 556 -39.15 31.07 -19.39
CA SER A 556 -38.94 31.59 -18.05
C SER A 556 -38.18 32.93 -18.11
N ILE A 557 -38.25 33.70 -17.04
CA ILE A 557 -37.47 34.93 -16.85
C ILE A 557 -36.84 34.90 -15.46
N SER A 558 -35.55 35.26 -15.38
CA SER A 558 -34.77 35.17 -14.15
C SER A 558 -34.12 36.51 -13.81
N TRP A 559 -34.04 36.79 -12.51
CA TRP A 559 -33.24 37.85 -11.91
C TRP A 559 -32.20 37.20 -11.01
N THR A 560 -30.94 37.53 -11.24
CA THR A 560 -29.81 36.96 -10.51
C THR A 560 -29.16 38.05 -9.68
N GLY A 561 -29.10 37.80 -8.38
CA GLY A 561 -28.33 38.55 -7.41
C GLY A 561 -26.96 37.96 -7.13
N THR A 562 -26.27 38.53 -6.16
CA THR A 562 -24.99 38.04 -5.64
C THR A 562 -25.16 36.73 -4.86
N ASN A 563 -26.23 36.62 -4.06
CA ASN A 563 -26.44 35.52 -3.11
C ASN A 563 -27.67 34.65 -3.43
N PHE A 564 -28.59 35.12 -4.29
CA PHE A 564 -29.74 34.30 -4.71
C PHE A 564 -30.25 34.64 -6.10
N THR A 565 -31.06 33.73 -6.67
CA THR A 565 -31.81 33.95 -7.92
C THR A 565 -33.30 33.91 -7.67
N CYS A 566 -34.07 34.70 -8.44
CA CYS A 566 -35.52 34.62 -8.54
C CYS A 566 -35.89 34.29 -9.99
N THR A 567 -36.58 33.19 -10.22
CA THR A 567 -36.99 32.74 -11.55
C THR A 567 -38.49 32.56 -11.63
N ASN A 568 -39.13 33.23 -12.60
CA ASN A 568 -40.52 32.99 -12.96
C ASN A 568 -40.61 32.04 -14.15
N ILE A 569 -41.26 30.90 -13.95
CA ILE A 569 -41.49 29.87 -14.95
C ILE A 569 -42.96 29.95 -15.41
N LYS A 570 -43.20 30.08 -16.72
CA LYS A 570 -44.56 30.20 -17.27
C LYS A 570 -45.40 28.96 -16.95
N GLY A 571 -46.66 29.19 -16.55
CA GLY A 571 -47.68 28.14 -16.45
C GLY A 571 -48.46 27.94 -17.76
N SER A 572 -49.34 28.89 -18.07
CA SER A 572 -50.30 28.76 -19.19
C SER A 572 -50.42 29.99 -20.10
N THR A 573 -50.00 31.19 -19.67
CA THR A 573 -50.04 32.43 -20.47
C THR A 573 -48.63 32.99 -20.69
N ALA A 574 -48.45 33.72 -21.80
CA ALA A 574 -47.15 34.27 -22.20
C ALA A 574 -46.57 35.25 -21.15
N ILE A 575 -45.24 35.23 -20.98
CA ILE A 575 -44.51 36.27 -20.26
C ILE A 575 -44.54 37.55 -21.11
N ARG A 576 -45.10 38.65 -20.58
CA ARG A 576 -45.14 39.96 -21.27
C ARG A 576 -44.11 40.89 -20.62
N THR A 577 -43.23 41.46 -21.43
CA THR A 577 -42.11 42.32 -21.00
C THR A 577 -42.34 43.82 -21.22
N THR A 578 -43.59 44.25 -21.44
CA THR A 578 -43.89 45.67 -21.72
C THR A 578 -43.61 46.56 -20.51
N ASP A 579 -42.73 47.52 -20.72
CA ASP A 579 -42.20 48.56 -19.83
C ASP A 579 -43.15 48.99 -18.70
N SER A 580 -42.96 48.41 -17.52
CA SER A 580 -43.66 48.80 -16.30
C SER A 580 -42.73 48.59 -15.12
N ASP A 581 -42.75 49.49 -14.13
CA ASP A 581 -41.89 49.50 -12.93
C ASP A 581 -42.05 48.28 -11.99
N HIS A 582 -42.77 47.25 -12.43
CA HIS A 582 -43.15 46.07 -11.68
C HIS A 582 -43.24 44.84 -12.60
N PHE A 583 -42.97 43.65 -12.05
CA PHE A 583 -43.12 42.39 -12.79
C PHE A 583 -44.46 41.72 -12.52
N ARG A 584 -45.09 41.20 -13.58
CA ARG A 584 -46.40 40.53 -13.50
C ARG A 584 -46.24 39.02 -13.60
N VAL A 585 -46.79 38.32 -12.61
CA VAL A 585 -46.84 36.86 -12.55
C VAL A 585 -48.28 36.42 -12.83
N TYR A 586 -48.49 35.61 -13.87
CA TYR A 586 -49.82 35.14 -14.26
C TYR A 586 -50.20 33.86 -13.52
N ALA A 587 -51.51 33.59 -13.45
CA ALA A 587 -52.04 32.35 -12.89
C ALA A 587 -51.32 31.11 -13.44
N ASN A 588 -51.11 30.13 -12.57
CA ASN A 588 -50.38 28.87 -12.78
C ASN A 588 -48.88 29.02 -13.06
N SER A 589 -48.31 30.22 -12.98
CA SER A 589 -46.85 30.39 -13.07
C SER A 589 -46.19 30.08 -11.72
N SER A 590 -44.96 29.60 -11.77
CA SER A 590 -44.17 29.29 -10.57
C SER A 590 -43.04 30.29 -10.40
N LEU A 591 -42.93 30.85 -9.20
CA LEU A 591 -41.75 31.59 -8.75
C LEU A 591 -40.85 30.64 -7.98
N LYS A 592 -39.57 30.62 -8.34
CA LYS A 592 -38.53 29.82 -7.70
C LYS A 592 -37.41 30.74 -7.22
N PHE A 593 -37.08 30.64 -5.94
CA PHE A 593 -36.00 31.35 -5.27
C PHE A 593 -34.93 30.33 -4.90
N THR A 594 -33.68 30.54 -5.34
CA THR A 594 -32.58 29.60 -5.08
C THR A 594 -31.38 30.36 -4.55
N GLY A 595 -30.88 29.94 -3.38
CA GLY A 595 -29.64 30.47 -2.81
C GLY A 595 -28.42 30.03 -3.62
N LEU A 596 -27.46 30.94 -3.79
CA LEU A 596 -26.19 30.71 -4.47
C LEU A 596 -25.08 30.50 -3.44
N ASN A 597 -23.98 29.85 -3.83
CA ASN A 597 -22.81 29.63 -2.94
C ASN A 597 -23.19 28.98 -1.61
N GLU A 598 -24.06 27.96 -1.65
CA GLU A 598 -24.54 27.21 -0.49
C GLU A 598 -25.35 28.01 0.55
N LYS A 599 -25.69 29.28 0.24
CA LYS A 599 -26.51 30.13 1.09
C LYS A 599 -27.94 29.62 1.24
N LYS A 600 -28.49 29.71 2.44
CA LYS A 600 -29.83 29.21 2.78
C LYS A 600 -30.73 30.34 3.27
N PHE A 601 -32.01 30.28 2.91
CA PHE A 601 -33.00 31.30 3.26
C PHE A 601 -33.47 31.13 4.72
N THR A 602 -33.25 32.18 5.51
CA THR A 602 -33.89 32.34 6.83
C THR A 602 -35.15 33.20 6.73
N LYS A 603 -35.13 34.20 5.85
CA LYS A 603 -36.28 35.08 5.56
C LYS A 603 -36.32 35.51 4.11
N LEU A 604 -37.51 35.54 3.52
CA LEU A 604 -37.79 36.08 2.20
C LEU A 604 -38.99 37.03 2.29
N VAL A 605 -38.84 38.23 1.74
CA VAL A 605 -39.86 39.28 1.73
C VAL A 605 -40.17 39.64 0.29
N VAL A 606 -41.43 39.48 -0.11
CA VAL A 606 -41.90 39.85 -1.46
C VAL A 606 -42.83 41.05 -1.34
N THR A 607 -42.46 42.16 -1.98
CA THR A 607 -43.29 43.38 -2.02
C THR A 607 -44.14 43.39 -3.28
N CYS A 608 -45.45 43.25 -3.12
CA CYS A 608 -46.42 43.36 -4.20
C CYS A 608 -46.88 44.81 -4.43
N THR A 609 -47.50 45.09 -5.58
CA THR A 609 -48.01 46.45 -5.89
C THR A 609 -49.29 46.83 -5.12
N SER A 610 -49.98 45.87 -4.51
CA SER A 610 -51.18 46.08 -3.69
C SER A 610 -51.39 44.93 -2.71
N SER A 611 -52.20 45.16 -1.69
CA SER A 611 -52.59 44.12 -0.73
C SER A 611 -53.35 42.96 -1.37
N SER A 612 -54.21 43.24 -2.36
CA SER A 612 -54.91 42.19 -3.11
C SER A 612 -53.96 41.24 -3.83
N TYR A 613 -52.85 41.75 -4.39
CA TYR A 613 -51.83 40.92 -5.04
C TYR A 613 -50.96 40.15 -4.04
N ALA A 614 -50.71 40.71 -2.86
CA ALA A 614 -50.03 40.03 -1.76
C ALA A 614 -50.87 38.84 -1.24
N THR A 615 -52.19 39.02 -1.10
CA THR A 615 -53.11 37.92 -0.74
C THR A 615 -53.12 36.79 -1.78
N VAL A 616 -53.06 37.12 -3.08
CA VAL A 616 -52.95 36.11 -4.15
C VAL A 616 -51.66 35.31 -4.02
N LEU A 617 -50.53 35.97 -3.73
CA LEU A 617 -49.24 35.32 -3.56
C LEU A 617 -49.17 34.46 -2.28
N GLN A 618 -49.73 34.95 -1.17
CA GLN A 618 -49.85 34.19 0.09
C GLN A 618 -50.63 32.88 -0.13
N ASN A 619 -51.76 32.95 -0.86
CA ASN A 619 -52.63 31.80 -1.13
C ASN A 619 -52.10 30.89 -2.26
N GLY A 620 -50.89 31.13 -2.77
CA GLY A 620 -50.24 30.23 -3.69
C GLY A 620 -49.85 28.90 -3.03
N THR A 621 -49.56 27.91 -3.86
CA THR A 621 -49.06 26.61 -3.37
C THR A 621 -47.56 26.72 -3.16
N TRP A 622 -47.12 26.85 -1.91
CA TRP A 622 -45.71 26.97 -1.52
C TRP A 622 -45.04 25.59 -1.32
N SER A 623 -43.71 25.56 -1.49
CA SER A 623 -42.88 24.41 -1.12
C SER A 623 -43.00 24.07 0.37
N SER A 624 -42.83 22.80 0.75
CA SER A 624 -42.86 22.37 2.15
C SER A 624 -41.76 23.04 2.99
N GLY A 625 -42.01 23.23 4.29
CA GLY A 625 -41.00 23.76 5.23
C GLY A 625 -40.95 25.29 5.32
N VAL A 626 -41.92 26.00 4.73
CA VAL A 626 -42.03 27.47 4.85
C VAL A 626 -43.27 27.88 5.62
N SER A 627 -43.18 29.01 6.33
CA SER A 627 -44.32 29.70 6.93
C SER A 627 -44.53 31.04 6.22
N VAL A 628 -45.76 31.33 5.80
CA VAL A 628 -46.09 32.51 4.98
C VAL A 628 -47.09 33.40 5.70
N SER A 629 -46.77 34.68 5.82
CA SER A 629 -47.63 35.71 6.39
C SER A 629 -47.76 36.90 5.44
N VAL A 630 -48.84 37.66 5.56
CA VAL A 630 -49.08 38.86 4.76
C VAL A 630 -49.42 40.05 5.66
N SER A 631 -48.86 41.21 5.35
CA SER A 631 -49.21 42.49 5.97
C SER A 631 -49.24 43.57 4.91
N GLY A 632 -50.42 44.14 4.64
CA GLY A 632 -50.61 45.10 3.55
C GLY A 632 -50.21 44.49 2.21
N SER A 633 -49.27 45.12 1.50
CA SER A 633 -48.74 44.66 0.21
C SER A 633 -47.48 43.80 0.32
N VAL A 634 -47.08 43.39 1.53
CA VAL A 634 -45.84 42.65 1.78
C VAL A 634 -46.17 41.23 2.21
N VAL A 635 -45.55 40.25 1.54
CA VAL A 635 -45.59 38.83 1.93
C VAL A 635 -44.25 38.48 2.57
N THR A 636 -44.27 37.96 3.79
CA THR A 636 -43.07 37.49 4.51
C THR A 636 -43.12 35.98 4.65
N ILE A 637 -42.03 35.35 4.19
CA ILE A 637 -41.82 33.91 4.22
C ILE A 637 -40.64 33.65 5.15
N THR A 638 -40.82 32.79 6.14
CA THR A 638 -39.75 32.32 7.02
C THR A 638 -39.52 30.83 6.81
N SER A 639 -38.26 30.43 6.82
CA SER A 639 -37.80 29.05 6.63
C SER A 639 -36.69 28.80 7.64
N THR A 640 -36.57 27.57 8.14
CA THR A 640 -35.54 27.25 9.13
C THR A 640 -34.19 26.91 8.53
N ASP A 641 -34.10 26.50 7.25
CA ASP A 641 -32.80 26.19 6.60
C ASP A 641 -32.89 25.77 5.11
N LEU A 642 -33.68 26.45 4.25
CA LEU A 642 -33.91 25.99 2.87
C LEU A 642 -32.98 26.68 1.86
N SER A 643 -32.31 25.90 1.00
CA SER A 643 -31.56 26.43 -0.16
C SER A 643 -32.48 26.84 -1.32
N GLU A 644 -33.75 26.42 -1.30
CA GLU A 644 -34.74 26.70 -2.34
C GLU A 644 -36.15 26.91 -1.75
N ILE A 645 -36.84 27.94 -2.23
CA ILE A 645 -38.25 28.21 -1.93
C ILE A 645 -38.99 28.38 -3.26
N SER A 646 -40.19 27.80 -3.38
CA SER A 646 -41.03 28.01 -4.57
C SER A 646 -42.50 28.23 -4.25
N VAL A 647 -43.20 28.93 -5.14
CA VAL A 647 -44.66 29.14 -5.07
C VAL A 647 -45.29 29.11 -6.46
N THR A 648 -46.37 28.34 -6.59
CA THR A 648 -47.26 28.41 -7.76
C THR A 648 -48.48 29.27 -7.44
N VAL A 649 -48.70 30.35 -8.20
CA VAL A 649 -49.81 31.28 -7.93
C VAL A 649 -51.10 30.85 -8.64
N SER A 650 -52.23 30.92 -7.96
CA SER A 650 -53.55 30.53 -8.49
C SER A 650 -54.24 31.63 -9.29
N ALA A 651 -53.80 32.88 -9.15
CA ALA A 651 -54.30 34.05 -9.88
C ALA A 651 -53.14 35.02 -10.17
N GLN A 652 -53.40 36.07 -10.94
CA GLN A 652 -52.37 37.05 -11.29
C GLN A 652 -51.89 37.85 -10.06
N THR A 653 -50.57 37.98 -9.88
CA THR A 653 -49.93 38.89 -8.92
C THR A 653 -48.93 39.83 -9.61
N ARG A 654 -48.52 40.89 -8.92
CA ARG A 654 -47.51 41.86 -9.38
C ARG A 654 -46.52 42.16 -8.28
N ILE A 655 -45.23 42.07 -8.60
CA ILE A 655 -44.11 42.15 -7.67
C ILE A 655 -43.21 43.33 -8.05
N ASN A 656 -42.80 44.11 -7.05
CA ASN A 656 -41.88 45.24 -7.20
C ASN A 656 -40.43 44.83 -6.88
N ASN A 657 -40.26 44.13 -5.77
CA ASN A 657 -38.96 43.67 -5.30
C ASN A 657 -39.11 42.41 -4.45
N VAL A 658 -37.97 41.74 -4.29
CA VAL A 658 -37.79 40.59 -3.43
C VAL A 658 -36.55 40.87 -2.59
N GLU A 659 -36.67 40.80 -1.27
CA GLU A 659 -35.57 40.91 -0.34
C GLU A 659 -35.39 39.57 0.36
N ALA A 660 -34.17 39.07 0.41
CA ALA A 660 -33.83 37.82 1.06
C ALA A 660 -32.77 38.04 2.12
N THR A 661 -32.99 37.47 3.30
CA THR A 661 -31.97 37.29 4.33
C THR A 661 -31.48 35.85 4.24
N LEU A 662 -30.20 35.69 3.96
CA LEU A 662 -29.56 34.38 3.81
C LEU A 662 -28.42 34.20 4.81
N GLN A 663 -28.15 32.95 5.17
CA GLN A 663 -27.03 32.54 6.01
C GLN A 663 -26.12 31.59 5.23
#